data_AF-A0A964FD06-F1
#
_entry.id   AF-A0A964FD06-F1
#
_cell.length_a   1.000
_cell.length_b   1.000
_cell.length_c   1.000
_cell.angle_alpha   90.00
_cell.angle_beta   90.00
_cell.angle_gamma   90.00
#
_symmetry.space_group_name_H-M   'P 1'
#
loop_
_entity.id
_entity.type
_entity.pdbx_description
1 polymer ?
#
loop_
_entity_poly.entity_id
_entity_poly.type
_entity_poly.pdbx_seq_one_letter_code
_entity_poly.pdbx_strand_id
1 'polypeptide(L)'
;MRWRDFFALVLGVLLTGFAAASALRAQPLVSNYLAEVPAADLVPGADRYGPMLGNVAAIPAMRGDETVGYVFLNSDFVTTTGYSGKPIHVLIGVDTDARITGARLVKHSEPIVLIGIPQSKIDAVITKYAGLDLIAQAEGEDGGHQLDIVSGATVTVMVIDDSILRSGLKVARLLGLGGLAPETASAGPAFVLREDSGAAPKDWPTLTGDGSVRALDLDIGEVNAAFEATGDQRAIDRPEKGDPADTFIDMEAALVSVPAIGRSLLGPTEYANLETWLAEGDHALLLLGRGDYSFKGSGYVRGGIFDRIHLIQGDDTVRFNDKQHRRLGALAAEGAPGFTELDIFKIPADAGFDPAEPFRIQLLVQRPVGAIEKVFTTFDLGYQTPEAYLEPVAAPAPSADETAKVNAEIAGSQPDDLTHLWKRIWESKSFEVGALLASIGVLSGAFFFQMQLTRNESLVFWFRIGFLTFTLFFLGWYANAQLSVVNVLAFFSAVSTDFSWSAFLMDPLIFILWFSTAAAILFWGRGAFCGWLCPFGALQELSNRLAKLARVPQYWVPWGVHERLWPIKYIIFLGLFGLSLYSLELAERFAEVEPFKTAIILKFQRGWPYVLFAVAVLVPGLFIERFYCRYLCPLGAALAIPGRMRMFDWLKRYNECGSPCQRCAKECMVQAIH
;
A
#
# COMPACT_ATOMS: atom_id res chain seq x y z
N MET A 1 -12.59 -31.68 -44.92
CA MET A 1 -13.30 -30.72 -44.04
C MET A 1 -12.92 -29.32 -44.50
N ARG A 2 -13.86 -28.51 -44.97
CA ARG A 2 -13.55 -27.21 -45.58
C ARG A 2 -13.23 -26.22 -44.44
N TRP A 3 -12.30 -25.29 -44.67
CA TRP A 3 -11.83 -24.30 -43.68
C TRP A 3 -12.95 -23.58 -42.91
N ARG A 4 -14.11 -23.39 -43.56
CA ARG A 4 -15.32 -22.82 -42.96
C ARG A 4 -15.93 -23.66 -41.84
N ASP A 5 -15.86 -24.99 -41.96
CA ASP A 5 -16.42 -25.93 -40.97
C ASP A 5 -15.54 -25.98 -39.71
N PHE A 6 -14.22 -25.81 -39.88
CA PHE A 6 -13.27 -25.71 -38.75
C PHE A 6 -13.44 -24.38 -37.99
N PHE A 7 -13.65 -23.27 -38.71
CA PHE A 7 -13.89 -21.97 -38.07
C PHE A 7 -15.22 -21.92 -37.32
N ALA A 8 -16.29 -22.53 -37.86
CA ALA A 8 -17.58 -22.60 -37.17
C ALA A 8 -17.51 -23.46 -35.89
N LEU A 9 -16.70 -24.54 -35.91
CA LEU A 9 -16.52 -25.42 -34.77
C LEU A 9 -15.63 -24.77 -33.69
N VAL A 10 -14.57 -24.07 -34.07
CA VAL A 10 -13.73 -23.28 -33.16
C VAL A 10 -14.50 -22.10 -32.56
N LEU A 11 -15.32 -21.39 -33.36
CA LEU A 11 -16.16 -20.29 -32.88
C LEU A 11 -17.28 -20.80 -31.96
N GLY A 12 -17.86 -21.97 -32.24
CA GLY A 12 -18.84 -22.62 -31.37
C GLY A 12 -18.26 -23.06 -30.03
N VAL A 13 -17.02 -23.57 -30.01
CA VAL A 13 -16.30 -23.93 -28.77
C VAL A 13 -15.87 -22.68 -27.99
N LEU A 14 -15.47 -21.61 -28.68
CA LEU A 14 -15.15 -20.32 -28.04
C LEU A 14 -16.39 -19.63 -27.45
N LEU A 15 -17.54 -19.69 -28.12
CA LEU A 15 -18.79 -19.09 -27.64
C LEU A 15 -19.44 -19.90 -26.51
N THR A 16 -19.32 -21.23 -26.53
CA THR A 16 -19.78 -22.07 -25.41
C THR A 16 -18.82 -22.03 -24.22
N GLY A 17 -17.52 -21.84 -24.45
CA GLY A 17 -16.53 -21.55 -23.41
C GLY A 17 -16.75 -20.18 -22.74
N PHE A 18 -17.17 -19.17 -23.50
CA PHE A 18 -17.47 -17.82 -22.96
C PHE A 18 -18.74 -17.79 -22.11
N ALA A 19 -19.76 -18.59 -22.44
CA ALA A 19 -21.01 -18.65 -21.68
C ALA A 19 -20.89 -19.43 -20.36
N ALA A 20 -19.91 -20.35 -20.23
CA ALA A 20 -19.66 -21.09 -19.00
C ALA A 20 -18.77 -20.32 -18.00
N ALA A 21 -18.02 -19.30 -18.45
CA ALA A 21 -17.14 -18.50 -17.60
C ALA A 21 -17.87 -17.39 -16.83
N SER A 22 -19.14 -17.11 -17.13
CA SER A 22 -19.90 -16.00 -16.54
C SER A 22 -20.54 -16.33 -15.18
N ALA A 23 -20.29 -17.50 -14.61
CA ALA A 23 -20.96 -17.99 -13.40
C ALA A 23 -20.01 -18.42 -12.26
N LEU A 24 -18.70 -18.19 -12.34
CA LEU A 24 -17.85 -18.29 -11.16
C LEU A 24 -18.04 -17.02 -10.32
N ARG A 25 -18.87 -17.12 -9.27
CA ARG A 25 -18.87 -16.16 -8.16
C ARG A 25 -17.43 -15.94 -7.71
N ALA A 26 -17.00 -14.68 -7.61
CA ALA A 26 -15.70 -14.34 -7.04
C ALA A 26 -15.58 -15.02 -5.66
N GLN A 27 -14.62 -15.93 -5.52
CA GLN A 27 -14.40 -16.62 -4.25
C GLN A 27 -13.83 -15.61 -3.25
N PRO A 28 -14.29 -15.62 -1.99
CA PRO A 28 -13.75 -14.74 -0.96
C PRO A 28 -12.25 -15.01 -0.75
N LEU A 29 -11.49 -13.93 -0.53
CA LEU A 29 -10.03 -13.93 -0.53
C LEU A 29 -9.44 -14.76 0.60
N VAL A 30 -10.15 -14.92 1.72
CA VAL A 30 -9.77 -15.75 2.87
C VAL A 30 -9.32 -17.14 2.43
N SER A 31 -10.01 -17.73 1.45
CA SER A 31 -9.73 -19.06 0.90
C SER A 31 -8.30 -19.21 0.36
N ASN A 32 -7.72 -18.11 -0.11
CA ASN A 32 -6.36 -18.10 -0.67
C ASN A 32 -5.28 -18.19 0.42
N TYR A 33 -5.59 -17.77 1.65
CA TYR A 33 -4.60 -17.61 2.72
C TYR A 33 -4.74 -18.67 3.83
N LEU A 34 -5.82 -19.45 3.88
CA LEU A 34 -6.02 -20.49 4.91
C LEU A 34 -4.87 -21.51 4.99
N ALA A 35 -4.24 -21.82 3.86
CA ALA A 35 -3.14 -22.78 3.84
C ALA A 35 -1.83 -22.24 4.45
N GLU A 36 -1.70 -20.91 4.57
CA GLU A 36 -0.50 -20.24 5.06
C GLU A 36 -0.39 -20.29 6.60
N VAL A 37 -1.53 -20.39 7.30
CA VAL A 37 -1.61 -20.31 8.76
C VAL A 37 -2.35 -21.52 9.31
N PRO A 38 -1.77 -22.32 10.23
CA PRO A 38 -2.49 -23.40 10.90
C PRO A 38 -3.71 -22.90 11.68
N ALA A 39 -4.83 -23.65 11.64
CA ALA A 39 -6.06 -23.27 12.36
C ALA A 39 -5.82 -23.05 13.87
N ALA A 40 -4.94 -23.86 14.48
CA ALA A 40 -4.58 -23.75 15.89
C ALA A 40 -3.88 -22.43 16.28
N ASP A 41 -3.21 -21.77 15.32
CA ASP A 41 -2.49 -20.52 15.56
C ASP A 41 -3.44 -19.30 15.60
N LEU A 42 -4.63 -19.44 15.01
CA LEU A 42 -5.67 -18.41 15.00
C LEU A 42 -6.77 -18.71 16.01
N VAL A 43 -7.16 -19.97 16.18
CA VAL A 43 -8.19 -20.42 17.12
C VAL A 43 -7.63 -21.55 17.99
N PRO A 44 -7.27 -21.28 19.26
CA PRO A 44 -6.68 -22.27 20.15
C PRO A 44 -7.52 -23.55 20.29
N GLY A 45 -6.89 -24.68 20.01
CA GLY A 45 -7.51 -26.01 20.09
C GLY A 45 -8.35 -26.41 18.88
N ALA A 46 -8.31 -25.65 17.78
CA ALA A 46 -8.78 -26.12 16.48
C ALA A 46 -7.73 -27.06 15.84
N ASP A 47 -8.17 -28.17 15.23
CA ASP A 47 -7.31 -29.10 14.48
C ASP A 47 -7.37 -28.87 12.96
N ARG A 48 -8.45 -28.26 12.44
CA ARG A 48 -8.59 -27.97 11.00
C ARG A 48 -9.57 -26.83 10.69
N TYR A 49 -9.53 -26.34 9.46
CA TYR A 49 -10.58 -25.50 8.88
C TYR A 49 -11.72 -26.37 8.33
N GLY A 50 -12.96 -25.98 8.60
CA GLY A 50 -14.16 -26.58 8.04
C GLY A 50 -14.60 -25.90 6.73
N PRO A 51 -15.74 -26.33 6.15
CA PRO A 51 -16.28 -25.71 4.94
C PRO A 51 -16.86 -24.32 5.25
N MET A 52 -16.72 -23.39 4.31
CA MET A 52 -17.24 -22.03 4.43
C MET A 52 -18.75 -22.02 4.71
N LEU A 53 -19.19 -21.16 5.63
CA LEU A 53 -20.58 -21.05 6.04
C LEU A 53 -21.39 -20.18 5.07
N GLY A 54 -22.15 -20.84 4.20
CA GLY A 54 -23.08 -20.17 3.30
C GLY A 54 -22.36 -19.16 2.37
N ASN A 55 -22.79 -17.91 2.40
CA ASN A 55 -22.19 -16.81 1.63
C ASN A 55 -21.29 -15.89 2.46
N VAL A 56 -21.10 -16.15 3.76
CA VAL A 56 -20.24 -15.30 4.61
C VAL A 56 -18.79 -15.71 4.39
N ALA A 57 -17.91 -14.75 4.17
CA ALA A 57 -16.46 -14.96 3.97
C ALA A 57 -15.72 -15.35 5.28
N ALA A 58 -16.34 -16.20 6.09
CA ALA A 58 -15.81 -16.72 7.36
C ALA A 58 -15.83 -18.25 7.36
N ILE A 59 -14.77 -18.84 7.90
CA ILE A 59 -14.46 -20.26 7.83
C ILE A 59 -14.49 -20.83 9.24
N PRO A 60 -15.29 -21.87 9.53
CA PRO A 60 -15.31 -22.47 10.85
C PRO A 60 -13.96 -23.13 11.16
N ALA A 61 -13.42 -22.86 12.34
CA ALA A 61 -12.29 -23.58 12.92
C ALA A 61 -12.84 -24.74 13.76
N MET A 62 -12.45 -25.95 13.40
CA MET A 62 -13.03 -27.18 13.95
C MET A 62 -12.09 -27.80 14.98
N ARG A 63 -12.66 -28.45 16.01
CA ARG A 63 -12.01 -29.44 16.88
C ARG A 63 -12.76 -30.76 16.71
N GLY A 64 -12.24 -31.68 15.91
CA GLY A 64 -13.04 -32.85 15.50
C GLY A 64 -14.26 -32.36 14.71
N ASP A 65 -15.49 -32.73 15.08
CA ASP A 65 -16.71 -32.27 14.36
C ASP A 65 -17.38 -31.06 15.00
N GLU A 66 -16.77 -30.46 16.03
CA GLU A 66 -17.27 -29.29 16.74
C GLU A 66 -16.62 -28.01 16.23
N THR A 67 -17.41 -26.97 15.96
CA THR A 67 -16.88 -25.63 15.64
C THR A 67 -16.47 -24.94 16.93
N VAL A 68 -15.19 -24.62 17.07
CA VAL A 68 -14.62 -23.95 18.26
C VAL A 68 -14.33 -22.47 18.03
N GLY A 69 -14.52 -21.98 16.81
CA GLY A 69 -14.39 -20.57 16.43
C GLY A 69 -14.51 -20.39 14.93
N TYR A 70 -14.20 -19.19 14.46
CA TYR A 70 -14.27 -18.80 13.05
C TYR A 70 -13.01 -18.05 12.66
N VAL A 71 -12.58 -18.23 11.42
CA VAL A 71 -11.44 -17.55 10.82
C VAL A 71 -11.88 -16.81 9.58
N PHE A 72 -11.46 -15.56 9.45
CA PHE A 72 -11.82 -14.70 8.35
C PHE A 72 -10.64 -13.79 7.97
N LEU A 73 -10.72 -13.18 6.78
CA LEU A 73 -9.74 -12.22 6.33
C LEU A 73 -10.34 -10.82 6.42
N ASN A 74 -9.67 -9.91 7.11
CA ASN A 74 -10.16 -8.53 7.32
C ASN A 74 -10.60 -7.84 6.01
N SER A 75 -9.83 -8.01 4.94
CA SER A 75 -10.08 -7.37 3.64
C SER A 75 -11.28 -7.91 2.87
N ASP A 76 -11.84 -9.07 3.27
CA ASP A 76 -13.12 -9.55 2.72
C ASP A 76 -14.32 -8.80 3.32
N PHE A 77 -14.11 -8.06 4.42
CA PHE A 77 -15.16 -7.36 5.15
C PHE A 77 -14.98 -5.84 5.15
N VAL A 78 -13.72 -5.36 5.16
CA VAL A 78 -13.34 -3.96 5.29
C VAL A 78 -12.11 -3.65 4.43
N THR A 79 -12.21 -2.64 3.56
CA THR A 79 -11.15 -2.24 2.61
C THR A 79 -10.27 -1.10 3.14
N THR A 80 -9.86 -1.13 4.41
CA THR A 80 -8.94 -0.12 4.96
C THR A 80 -7.58 -0.22 4.24
N THR A 81 -7.12 0.90 3.67
CA THR A 81 -5.85 0.96 2.93
C THR A 81 -4.81 1.78 3.69
N GLY A 82 -3.56 1.30 3.67
CA GLY A 82 -2.42 1.98 4.27
C GLY A 82 -1.77 3.00 3.34
N TYR A 83 -0.52 3.37 3.61
CA TYR A 83 0.25 4.32 2.78
C TYR A 83 0.40 3.86 1.33
N SER A 84 0.36 2.55 1.10
CA SER A 84 0.44 1.98 -0.25
C SER A 84 -0.83 2.17 -1.10
N GLY A 85 -1.95 2.58 -0.49
CA GLY A 85 -3.26 2.56 -1.13
C GLY A 85 -3.76 1.15 -1.47
N LYS A 86 -3.12 0.11 -0.91
CA LYS A 86 -3.52 -1.30 -1.06
C LYS A 86 -4.02 -1.84 0.29
N PRO A 87 -4.94 -2.83 0.29
CA PRO A 87 -5.39 -3.47 1.53
C PRO A 87 -4.23 -4.17 2.24
N ILE A 88 -4.28 -4.15 3.57
CA ILE A 88 -3.41 -4.94 4.42
C ILE A 88 -4.20 -6.17 4.86
N HIS A 89 -3.74 -7.36 4.48
CA HIS A 89 -4.45 -8.61 4.68
C HIS A 89 -4.00 -9.27 5.99
N VAL A 90 -4.92 -9.39 6.94
CA VAL A 90 -4.76 -10.02 8.24
C VAL A 90 -5.80 -11.12 8.37
N LEU A 91 -5.34 -12.36 8.58
CA LEU A 91 -6.20 -13.46 8.99
C LEU A 91 -6.48 -13.35 10.48
N ILE A 92 -7.75 -13.43 10.86
CA ILE A 92 -8.21 -13.22 12.23
C ILE A 92 -9.06 -14.42 12.64
N GLY A 93 -8.81 -14.94 13.84
CA GLY A 93 -9.62 -15.93 14.53
C GLY A 93 -10.51 -15.26 15.58
N VAL A 94 -11.78 -15.67 15.65
CA VAL A 94 -12.76 -15.22 16.65
C VAL A 94 -13.46 -16.44 17.25
N ASP A 95 -13.69 -16.46 18.55
CA ASP A 95 -14.46 -17.53 19.20
C ASP A 95 -15.98 -17.26 19.16
N THR A 96 -16.77 -18.18 19.70
CA THR A 96 -18.23 -18.06 19.75
C THR A 96 -18.74 -16.96 20.67
N ASP A 97 -17.89 -16.47 21.58
CA ASP A 97 -18.19 -15.41 22.54
C ASP A 97 -17.74 -14.03 22.02
N ALA A 98 -17.45 -13.92 20.71
CA ALA A 98 -16.98 -12.71 20.04
C ALA A 98 -15.65 -12.16 20.57
N ARG A 99 -14.75 -13.03 21.05
CA ARG A 99 -13.37 -12.64 21.39
C ARG A 99 -12.42 -12.99 20.27
N ILE A 100 -11.52 -12.06 19.93
CA ILE A 100 -10.42 -12.35 19.00
C ILE A 100 -9.50 -13.36 19.67
N THR A 101 -9.28 -14.50 19.04
CA THR A 101 -8.44 -15.60 19.57
C THR A 101 -7.03 -15.61 18.98
N GLY A 102 -6.84 -14.96 17.83
CA GLY A 102 -5.54 -14.82 17.19
C GLY A 102 -5.62 -13.98 15.92
N ALA A 103 -4.50 -13.36 15.53
CA ALA A 103 -4.39 -12.62 14.28
C ALA A 103 -3.00 -12.79 13.65
N ARG A 104 -2.96 -12.84 12.32
CA ARG A 104 -1.74 -13.03 11.53
C ARG A 104 -1.74 -12.18 10.27
N LEU A 105 -0.69 -11.39 10.10
CA LEU A 105 -0.43 -10.68 8.84
C LEU A 105 -0.05 -11.68 7.75
N VAL A 106 -0.87 -11.78 6.71
CA VAL A 106 -0.60 -12.68 5.58
C VAL A 106 -0.06 -11.95 4.37
N LYS A 107 -0.48 -10.70 4.13
CA LYS A 107 0.02 -9.92 2.99
C LYS A 107 -0.13 -8.42 3.20
N HIS A 108 0.89 -7.65 2.81
CA HIS A 108 0.84 -6.19 2.82
C HIS A 108 1.69 -5.60 1.69
N SER A 109 1.46 -4.33 1.38
CA SER A 109 2.28 -3.56 0.42
C SER A 109 2.85 -2.26 1.00
N GLU A 110 2.84 -2.13 2.33
CA GLU A 110 3.25 -0.92 3.03
C GLU A 110 4.72 -0.56 2.80
N PRO A 111 5.04 0.59 2.17
CA PRO A 111 6.40 0.93 1.78
C PRO A 111 7.34 0.99 2.99
N ILE A 112 6.87 1.54 4.12
CA ILE A 112 7.73 1.69 5.30
C ILE A 112 8.08 0.35 5.97
N VAL A 113 7.20 -0.64 5.89
CA VAL A 113 7.44 -2.01 6.38
C VAL A 113 8.27 -2.82 5.37
N LEU A 114 8.07 -2.57 4.08
CA LEU A 114 8.87 -3.19 3.03
C LEU A 114 10.31 -2.65 2.99
N ILE A 115 10.53 -1.39 3.42
CA ILE A 115 11.77 -0.64 3.18
C ILE A 115 12.58 -0.36 4.47
N GLY A 116 11.94 -0.24 5.65
CA GLY A 116 12.62 0.28 6.86
C GLY A 116 12.32 -0.43 8.18
N ILE A 117 11.09 -0.88 8.43
CA ILE A 117 10.69 -1.49 9.70
C ILE A 117 10.53 -3.01 9.53
N PRO A 118 11.20 -3.85 10.35
CA PRO A 118 11.05 -5.30 10.26
C PRO A 118 9.59 -5.72 10.43
N GLN A 119 9.08 -6.56 9.52
CA GLN A 119 7.72 -7.11 9.59
C GLN A 119 7.44 -7.79 10.95
N SER A 120 8.43 -8.45 11.55
CA SER A 120 8.31 -9.06 12.88
C SER A 120 7.84 -8.09 13.97
N LYS A 121 8.11 -6.79 13.85
CA LYS A 121 7.60 -5.78 14.79
C LYS A 121 6.11 -5.53 14.61
N ILE A 122 5.62 -5.57 13.36
CA ILE A 122 4.20 -5.46 13.04
C ILE A 122 3.47 -6.74 13.49
N ASP A 123 4.06 -7.91 13.23
CA ASP A 123 3.51 -9.20 13.67
C ASP A 123 3.39 -9.28 15.20
N ALA A 124 4.36 -8.71 15.92
CA ALA A 124 4.33 -8.64 17.39
C ALA A 124 3.20 -7.76 17.92
N VAL A 125 2.83 -6.69 17.22
CA VAL A 125 1.67 -5.87 17.57
C VAL A 125 0.37 -6.63 17.26
N ILE A 126 0.26 -7.23 16.07
CA ILE A 126 -0.92 -8.00 15.65
C ILE A 126 -1.21 -9.18 16.58
N THR A 127 -0.18 -9.83 17.11
CA THR A 127 -0.38 -10.98 18.02
C THR A 127 -1.04 -10.57 19.35
N LYS A 128 -0.96 -9.29 19.75
CA LYS A 128 -1.56 -8.79 21.01
C LYS A 128 -3.08 -8.64 20.96
N TYR A 129 -3.70 -8.74 19.79
CA TYR A 129 -5.16 -8.71 19.65
C TYR A 129 -5.83 -9.99 20.17
N ALA A 130 -5.05 -11.07 20.41
CA ALA A 130 -5.57 -12.27 21.04
C ALA A 130 -6.05 -11.96 22.48
N GLY A 131 -7.31 -12.26 22.76
CA GLY A 131 -8.02 -11.98 24.01
C GLY A 131 -8.94 -10.76 23.95
N LEU A 132 -8.89 -9.96 22.88
CA LEU A 132 -9.70 -8.75 22.75
C LEU A 132 -11.20 -9.07 22.65
N ASP A 133 -12.01 -8.36 23.43
CA ASP A 133 -13.47 -8.51 23.50
C ASP A 133 -14.14 -7.56 22.51
N LEU A 134 -14.77 -8.09 21.46
CA LEU A 134 -15.44 -7.26 20.47
C LEU A 134 -16.74 -6.67 21.00
N ILE A 135 -17.39 -7.26 22.01
CA ILE A 135 -18.63 -6.73 22.59
C ILE A 135 -18.31 -5.47 23.38
N ALA A 136 -17.33 -5.55 24.29
CA ALA A 136 -16.90 -4.39 25.08
C ALA A 136 -16.40 -3.23 24.20
N GLN A 137 -15.74 -3.57 23.08
CA GLN A 137 -15.30 -2.59 22.08
C GLN A 137 -16.48 -1.92 21.35
N ALA A 138 -17.56 -2.65 21.06
CA ALA A 138 -18.76 -2.10 20.43
C ALA A 138 -19.52 -1.14 21.36
N GLU A 139 -19.60 -1.49 22.65
CA GLU A 139 -20.31 -0.72 23.68
C GLU A 139 -19.50 0.48 24.19
N GLY A 140 -18.21 0.57 23.83
CA GLY A 140 -17.32 1.64 24.26
C GLY A 140 -16.92 1.57 25.74
N GLU A 141 -17.19 0.43 26.40
CA GLU A 141 -16.96 0.25 27.84
C GLU A 141 -15.49 -0.01 28.21
N ASP A 142 -14.64 -0.40 27.25
CA ASP A 142 -13.26 -0.83 27.52
C ASP A 142 -12.23 0.31 27.59
N GLY A 143 -12.66 1.58 27.69
CA GLY A 143 -11.76 2.73 27.82
C GLY A 143 -10.86 2.98 26.59
N GLY A 144 -11.18 2.38 25.45
CA GLY A 144 -10.39 2.41 24.22
C GLY A 144 -9.28 1.36 24.20
N HIS A 145 -9.30 0.48 23.20
CA HIS A 145 -8.21 -0.48 22.96
C HIS A 145 -6.85 0.23 22.96
N GLN A 146 -5.93 -0.20 23.83
CA GLN A 146 -4.59 0.38 23.91
C GLN A 146 -3.77 0.02 22.67
N LEU A 147 -3.62 0.98 21.77
CA LEU A 147 -2.86 0.80 20.54
C LEU A 147 -1.34 0.86 20.78
N ASP A 148 -0.67 -0.29 20.62
CA ASP A 148 0.79 -0.36 20.62
C ASP A 148 1.38 0.06 19.27
N ILE A 149 1.89 1.30 19.20
CA ILE A 149 2.43 1.85 17.96
C ILE A 149 3.91 1.50 17.75
N VAL A 150 4.24 1.03 16.55
CA VAL A 150 5.63 0.91 16.08
C VAL A 150 6.14 2.24 15.54
N SER A 151 7.22 2.76 16.13
CA SER A 151 7.84 4.01 15.71
C SER A 151 8.19 4.01 14.21
N GLY A 152 7.68 5.01 13.48
CA GLY A 152 7.83 5.14 12.03
C GLY A 152 6.80 4.36 11.20
N ALA A 153 5.95 3.52 11.79
CA ALA A 153 4.84 2.82 11.13
C ALA A 153 3.49 3.13 11.80
N THR A 154 3.36 4.28 12.48
CA THR A 154 2.14 4.71 13.19
C THR A 154 0.88 4.54 12.37
N VAL A 155 0.86 5.08 11.16
CA VAL A 155 -0.31 4.99 10.25
C VAL A 155 -0.61 3.56 9.85
N THR A 156 0.41 2.79 9.47
CA THR A 156 0.25 1.39 9.08
C THR A 156 -0.34 0.58 10.24
N VAL A 157 0.14 0.79 11.46
CA VAL A 157 -0.37 0.09 12.66
C VAL A 157 -1.81 0.51 12.98
N MET A 158 -2.13 1.80 12.87
CA MET A 158 -3.51 2.30 13.05
C MET A 158 -4.48 1.75 12.00
N VAL A 159 -4.03 1.54 10.76
CA VAL A 159 -4.85 0.95 9.69
C VAL A 159 -5.09 -0.54 9.96
N ILE A 160 -4.09 -1.24 10.47
CA ILE A 160 -4.20 -2.65 10.86
C ILE A 160 -5.19 -2.80 12.01
N ASP A 161 -5.06 -1.96 13.04
CA ASP A 161 -5.96 -1.89 14.19
C ASP A 161 -7.42 -1.71 13.77
N ASP A 162 -7.69 -0.60 13.07
CA ASP A 162 -9.01 -0.28 12.53
C ASP A 162 -9.61 -1.45 11.73
N SER A 163 -8.79 -2.02 10.84
CA SER A 163 -9.25 -3.10 9.98
C SER A 163 -9.56 -4.37 10.76
N ILE A 164 -8.77 -4.72 11.78
CA ILE A 164 -9.02 -5.89 12.65
C ILE A 164 -10.31 -5.70 13.43
N LEU A 165 -10.49 -4.54 14.07
CA LEU A 165 -11.66 -4.27 14.91
C LEU A 165 -12.95 -4.23 14.10
N ARG A 166 -12.99 -3.46 12.99
CA ARG A 166 -14.18 -3.33 12.13
C ARG A 166 -14.57 -4.66 11.49
N SER A 167 -13.59 -5.40 10.96
CA SER A 167 -13.88 -6.70 10.34
C SER A 167 -14.31 -7.74 11.37
N GLY A 168 -13.72 -7.72 12.57
CA GLY A 168 -14.14 -8.54 13.70
C GLY A 168 -15.58 -8.30 14.12
N LEU A 169 -15.96 -7.04 14.34
CA LEU A 169 -17.33 -6.65 14.70
C LEU A 169 -18.34 -7.09 13.64
N LYS A 170 -18.05 -6.81 12.37
CA LYS A 170 -18.91 -7.20 11.24
C LYS A 170 -19.11 -8.71 11.16
N VAL A 171 -18.04 -9.49 11.35
CA VAL A 171 -18.13 -10.96 11.38
C VAL A 171 -18.90 -11.45 12.60
N ALA A 172 -18.64 -10.90 13.78
CA ALA A 172 -19.32 -11.28 15.01
C ALA A 172 -20.84 -11.05 14.91
N ARG A 173 -21.26 -9.90 14.38
CA ARG A 173 -22.66 -9.57 14.11
C ARG A 173 -23.29 -10.48 13.04
N LEU A 174 -22.60 -10.70 11.92
CA LEU A 174 -23.09 -11.57 10.83
C LEU A 174 -23.29 -13.02 11.27
N LEU A 175 -22.44 -13.52 12.17
CA LEU A 175 -22.48 -14.90 12.66
C LEU A 175 -23.25 -15.05 13.99
N GLY A 176 -23.75 -13.95 14.57
CA GLY A 176 -24.49 -14.00 15.85
C GLY A 176 -23.62 -14.33 17.07
N LEU A 177 -22.31 -14.03 17.02
CA LEU A 177 -21.35 -14.39 18.07
C LEU A 177 -21.55 -13.50 19.29
N GLY A 178 -21.42 -14.07 20.49
CA GLY A 178 -21.50 -13.30 21.73
C GLY A 178 -22.83 -12.57 21.97
N GLY A 179 -23.90 -12.93 21.24
CA GLY A 179 -25.19 -12.24 21.32
C GLY A 179 -25.30 -10.98 20.46
N LEU A 180 -24.26 -10.64 19.69
CA LEU A 180 -24.29 -9.54 18.73
C LEU A 180 -25.21 -9.89 17.56
N ALA A 181 -26.21 -9.06 17.30
CA ALA A 181 -27.08 -9.21 16.14
C ALA A 181 -26.53 -8.40 14.94
N PRO A 182 -26.82 -8.82 13.69
CA PRO A 182 -26.66 -7.94 12.54
C PRO A 182 -27.39 -6.63 12.83
N GLU A 183 -26.78 -5.48 12.52
CA GLU A 183 -27.50 -4.20 12.54
C GLU A 183 -28.66 -4.33 11.54
N THR A 184 -29.86 -4.59 12.05
CA THR A 184 -31.07 -4.41 11.28
C THR A 184 -31.14 -2.92 10.99
N ALA A 185 -31.16 -2.55 9.71
CA ALA A 185 -31.52 -1.20 9.27
C ALA A 185 -32.64 -0.69 10.17
N SER A 186 -32.40 0.44 10.83
CA SER A 186 -33.31 0.99 11.83
C SER A 186 -34.75 0.89 11.31
N ALA A 187 -35.61 0.18 12.04
CA ALA A 187 -37.03 0.08 11.69
C ALA A 187 -37.78 1.42 11.87
N GLY A 188 -37.04 2.52 12.10
CA GLY A 188 -37.54 3.88 12.04
C GLY A 188 -37.68 4.40 10.61
N PRO A 189 -38.34 5.56 10.41
CA PRO A 189 -38.31 6.25 9.13
C PRO A 189 -36.86 6.55 8.73
N ALA A 190 -36.51 6.28 7.47
CA ALA A 190 -35.23 6.72 6.91
C ALA A 190 -35.25 8.25 6.84
N PHE A 191 -34.18 8.93 7.22
CA PHE A 191 -34.12 10.39 7.20
C PHE A 191 -33.17 10.85 6.11
N VAL A 192 -33.52 11.91 5.39
CA VAL A 192 -32.63 12.58 4.43
C VAL A 192 -32.41 14.03 4.84
N LEU A 193 -31.31 14.63 4.40
CA LEU A 193 -31.05 16.05 4.65
C LEU A 193 -32.11 16.92 3.97
N ARG A 194 -32.67 17.87 4.71
CA ARG A 194 -33.60 18.87 4.21
C ARG A 194 -32.87 19.86 3.30
N GLU A 195 -33.20 19.84 1.99
CA GLU A 195 -32.65 20.79 1.02
C GLU A 195 -33.09 22.25 1.29
N ASP A 196 -34.32 22.46 1.80
CA ASP A 196 -34.84 23.79 2.17
C ASP A 196 -34.93 23.94 3.71
N SER A 197 -33.78 24.05 4.36
CA SER A 197 -33.68 24.12 5.82
C SER A 197 -34.06 25.50 6.43
N GLY A 198 -34.77 26.36 5.68
CA GLY A 198 -35.21 27.67 6.16
C GLY A 198 -34.07 28.69 6.32
N ALA A 199 -34.32 29.75 7.09
CA ALA A 199 -33.34 30.81 7.31
C ALA A 199 -32.19 30.33 8.21
N ALA A 200 -30.96 30.39 7.67
CA ALA A 200 -29.75 29.99 8.38
C ALA A 200 -29.52 30.87 9.64
N PRO A 201 -29.47 30.30 10.86
CA PRO A 201 -29.21 31.05 12.09
C PRO A 201 -27.81 31.67 12.03
N LYS A 202 -27.66 32.95 12.36
CA LYS A 202 -26.39 33.66 12.10
C LYS A 202 -25.44 33.72 13.30
N ASP A 203 -25.89 33.33 14.49
CA ASP A 203 -25.13 33.49 15.72
C ASP A 203 -24.66 32.15 16.30
N TRP A 204 -23.43 32.18 16.82
CA TRP A 204 -22.74 31.03 17.42
C TRP A 204 -23.47 30.39 18.62
N PRO A 205 -24.06 31.16 19.56
CA PRO A 205 -24.80 30.58 20.68
C PRO A 205 -25.99 29.71 20.25
N THR A 206 -26.67 30.09 19.16
CA THR A 206 -27.77 29.28 18.61
C THR A 206 -27.25 27.96 18.03
N LEU A 207 -26.17 28.01 17.23
CA LEU A 207 -25.59 26.83 16.57
C LEU A 207 -25.01 25.80 17.57
N THR A 208 -24.44 26.26 18.68
CA THR A 208 -23.95 25.37 19.75
C THR A 208 -25.11 24.85 20.60
N GLY A 209 -26.13 25.68 20.86
CA GLY A 209 -27.30 25.32 21.65
C GLY A 209 -28.23 24.31 20.97
N ASP A 210 -28.42 24.39 19.66
CA ASP A 210 -29.27 23.45 18.89
C ASP A 210 -28.55 22.17 18.45
N GLY A 211 -27.21 22.13 18.60
CA GLY A 211 -26.38 21.00 18.26
C GLY A 211 -25.85 20.95 16.84
N SER A 212 -26.05 22.02 16.07
CA SER A 212 -25.38 22.20 14.78
C SER A 212 -23.86 22.16 14.91
N VAL A 213 -23.35 22.68 16.03
CA VAL A 213 -21.94 22.63 16.44
C VAL A 213 -21.85 21.86 17.76
N ARG A 214 -20.95 20.88 17.83
CA ARG A 214 -20.65 20.10 19.05
C ARG A 214 -19.19 20.24 19.42
N ALA A 215 -18.91 20.30 20.72
CA ALA A 215 -17.58 20.52 21.27
C ALA A 215 -17.09 19.31 22.08
N LEU A 216 -15.78 19.11 22.07
CA LEU A 216 -15.01 18.26 22.96
C LEU A 216 -13.95 19.15 23.60
N ASP A 217 -14.17 19.48 24.87
CA ASP A 217 -13.23 20.22 25.70
C ASP A 217 -12.48 19.25 26.59
N LEU A 218 -11.14 19.24 26.50
CA LEU A 218 -10.27 18.44 27.36
C LEU A 218 -9.28 19.35 28.08
N ASP A 219 -9.19 19.19 29.39
CA ASP A 219 -8.14 19.81 30.20
C ASP A 219 -6.93 18.89 30.42
N ILE A 220 -5.82 19.45 30.88
CA ILE A 220 -4.59 18.70 31.16
C ILE A 220 -4.82 17.62 32.23
N GLY A 221 -5.70 17.89 33.21
CA GLY A 221 -6.06 16.97 34.28
C GLY A 221 -6.75 15.70 33.75
N GLU A 222 -7.76 15.86 32.90
CA GLU A 222 -8.52 14.79 32.25
C GLU A 222 -7.62 13.91 31.39
N VAL A 223 -6.73 14.53 30.59
CA VAL A 223 -5.76 13.77 29.78
C VAL A 223 -4.80 12.99 30.65
N ASN A 224 -4.30 13.58 31.74
CA ASN A 224 -3.44 12.87 32.68
C ASN A 224 -4.15 11.70 33.35
N ALA A 225 -5.39 11.90 33.80
CA ALA A 225 -6.21 10.84 34.40
C ALA A 225 -6.50 9.70 33.40
N ALA A 226 -6.77 10.03 32.13
CA ALA A 226 -6.99 9.02 31.08
C ALA A 226 -5.75 8.14 30.88
N PHE A 227 -4.55 8.74 30.81
CA PHE A 227 -3.30 7.97 30.72
C PHE A 227 -3.01 7.17 31.99
N GLU A 228 -3.37 7.67 33.18
CA GLU A 228 -3.27 6.89 34.43
C GLU A 228 -4.19 5.66 34.41
N ALA A 229 -5.40 5.80 33.89
CA ALA A 229 -6.35 4.70 33.75
C ALA A 229 -5.86 3.58 32.83
N THR A 230 -5.00 3.89 31.85
CA THR A 230 -4.37 2.86 30.99
C THR A 230 -3.42 1.93 31.74
N GLY A 231 -2.95 2.31 32.93
CA GLY A 231 -2.01 1.51 33.72
C GLY A 231 -0.57 1.43 33.17
N ASP A 232 -0.23 2.14 32.08
CA ASP A 232 1.13 2.15 31.54
C ASP A 232 2.04 3.06 32.37
N GLN A 233 2.89 2.46 33.22
CA GLN A 233 3.81 3.20 34.09
C GLN A 233 4.70 4.19 33.33
N ARG A 234 5.07 3.90 32.07
CA ARG A 234 5.92 4.79 31.26
C ARG A 234 5.20 6.10 30.91
N ALA A 235 3.88 6.02 30.72
CA ALA A 235 3.01 7.17 30.46
C ALA A 235 2.67 7.91 31.77
N ILE A 236 2.48 7.18 32.87
CA ILE A 236 2.22 7.73 34.21
C ILE A 236 3.42 8.56 34.71
N ASP A 237 4.64 8.07 34.50
CA ASP A 237 5.88 8.76 34.91
C ASP A 237 6.14 10.06 34.12
N ARG A 238 5.34 10.36 33.09
CA ARG A 238 5.50 11.52 32.21
C ARG A 238 4.16 12.22 31.95
N PRO A 239 3.54 12.80 32.98
CA PRO A 239 2.31 13.56 32.80
C PRO A 239 2.53 14.77 31.89
N GLU A 240 1.47 15.19 31.22
CA GLU A 240 1.44 16.45 30.50
C GLU A 240 1.63 17.60 31.51
N LYS A 241 2.45 18.59 31.13
CA LYS A 241 2.88 19.66 32.05
C LYS A 241 1.97 20.86 31.93
N GLY A 242 1.53 21.42 33.06
CA GLY A 242 0.73 22.64 33.10
C GLY A 242 -0.11 22.69 34.38
N ASP A 243 -0.97 23.69 34.51
CA ASP A 243 -2.05 23.64 35.50
C ASP A 243 -3.06 22.57 35.02
N PRO A 244 -3.55 21.66 35.88
CA PRO A 244 -4.56 20.68 35.48
C PRO A 244 -5.81 21.30 34.84
N ALA A 245 -6.16 22.54 35.18
CA ALA A 245 -7.31 23.25 34.61
C ALA A 245 -6.99 23.98 33.28
N ASP A 246 -5.76 23.96 32.80
CA ASP A 246 -5.40 24.54 31.51
C ASP A 246 -6.01 23.71 30.37
N THR A 247 -6.53 24.39 29.35
CA THR A 247 -7.11 23.75 28.16
C THR A 247 -6.04 22.99 27.37
N PHE A 248 -6.15 21.67 27.31
CA PHE A 248 -5.29 20.85 26.47
C PHE A 248 -5.73 20.96 25.00
N ILE A 249 -7.01 20.76 24.74
CA ILE A 249 -7.65 21.01 23.45
C ILE A 249 -9.14 21.31 23.65
N ASP A 250 -9.61 22.32 22.95
CA ASP A 250 -11.02 22.56 22.67
C ASP A 250 -11.20 22.31 21.18
N MET A 251 -11.90 21.21 20.85
CA MET A 251 -12.18 20.76 19.50
C MET A 251 -13.67 20.83 19.23
N GLU A 252 -14.07 21.54 18.17
CA GLU A 252 -15.47 21.62 17.76
C GLU A 252 -15.71 21.06 16.36
N ALA A 253 -16.90 20.49 16.15
CA ALA A 253 -17.30 19.84 14.91
C ALA A 253 -18.68 20.31 14.43
N ALA A 254 -18.82 20.48 13.11
CA ALA A 254 -20.09 20.79 12.46
C ALA A 254 -20.18 20.19 11.05
N LEU A 255 -21.32 19.59 10.70
CA LEU A 255 -21.55 19.03 9.37
C LEU A 255 -21.95 20.13 8.38
N VAL A 256 -20.96 20.81 7.80
CA VAL A 256 -21.15 21.97 6.91
C VAL A 256 -21.69 21.63 5.52
N SER A 257 -21.80 20.34 5.17
CA SER A 257 -22.62 19.92 4.01
C SER A 257 -24.12 20.11 4.24
N VAL A 258 -24.58 20.31 5.48
CA VAL A 258 -25.96 20.73 5.75
C VAL A 258 -26.11 22.21 5.35
N PRO A 259 -27.01 22.57 4.40
CA PRO A 259 -27.01 23.91 3.81
C PRO A 259 -27.18 25.05 4.82
N ALA A 260 -28.07 24.91 5.79
CA ALA A 260 -28.24 25.90 6.85
C ALA A 260 -26.96 26.08 7.68
N ILE A 261 -26.39 24.99 8.18
CA ILE A 261 -25.15 25.00 9.00
C ILE A 261 -23.98 25.59 8.21
N GLY A 262 -23.77 25.11 6.98
CA GLY A 262 -22.68 25.57 6.11
C GLY A 262 -22.79 27.06 5.77
N ARG A 263 -23.98 27.56 5.42
CA ARG A 263 -24.19 29.00 5.14
C ARG A 263 -23.97 29.87 6.37
N SER A 264 -24.35 29.39 7.56
CA SER A 264 -24.12 30.09 8.82
C SER A 264 -22.65 30.19 9.19
N LEU A 265 -21.91 29.07 9.11
CA LEU A 265 -20.52 28.99 9.57
C LEU A 265 -19.51 29.51 8.55
N LEU A 266 -19.71 29.24 7.26
CA LEU A 266 -18.78 29.61 6.19
C LEU A 266 -19.14 30.94 5.53
N GLY A 267 -20.40 31.35 5.62
CA GLY A 267 -20.92 32.49 4.86
C GLY A 267 -21.19 32.15 3.39
N PRO A 268 -21.86 33.04 2.65
CA PRO A 268 -22.38 32.72 1.31
C PRO A 268 -21.27 32.43 0.29
N THR A 269 -20.16 33.16 0.34
CA THR A 269 -19.06 33.01 -0.62
C THR A 269 -18.31 31.70 -0.41
N GLU A 270 -17.94 31.39 0.83
CA GLU A 270 -17.15 30.19 1.11
C GLU A 270 -18.01 28.92 1.05
N TYR A 271 -19.30 29.01 1.37
CA TYR A 271 -20.24 27.93 1.14
C TYR A 271 -20.39 27.61 -0.37
N ALA A 272 -20.44 28.61 -1.26
CA ALA A 272 -20.43 28.35 -2.70
C ALA A 272 -19.12 27.69 -3.18
N ASN A 273 -17.97 28.03 -2.56
CA ASN A 273 -16.70 27.35 -2.81
C ASN A 273 -16.70 25.90 -2.32
N LEU A 274 -17.42 25.61 -1.23
CA LEU A 274 -17.64 24.26 -0.71
C LEU A 274 -18.47 23.44 -1.69
N GLU A 275 -19.62 23.95 -2.14
CA GLU A 275 -20.50 23.28 -3.11
C GLU A 275 -19.76 22.95 -4.42
N THR A 276 -18.87 23.83 -4.88
CA THR A 276 -18.05 23.57 -6.07
C THR A 276 -17.00 22.46 -5.86
N TRP A 277 -16.63 22.19 -4.60
CA TRP A 277 -15.63 21.19 -4.26
C TRP A 277 -16.22 19.80 -4.00
N LEU A 278 -17.46 19.71 -3.56
CA LEU A 278 -18.15 18.46 -3.29
C LEU A 278 -18.70 17.85 -4.58
N ALA A 279 -18.47 16.56 -4.79
CA ALA A 279 -19.17 15.80 -5.82
C ALA A 279 -20.54 15.33 -5.30
N GLU A 280 -21.37 14.77 -6.17
CA GLU A 280 -22.64 14.17 -5.79
C GLU A 280 -22.42 13.05 -4.76
N GLY A 281 -23.11 13.13 -3.62
CA GLY A 281 -22.96 12.20 -2.49
C GLY A 281 -21.79 12.50 -1.53
N ASP A 282 -20.92 13.48 -1.84
CA ASP A 282 -19.88 13.88 -0.89
C ASP A 282 -20.46 14.74 0.24
N HIS A 283 -19.93 14.56 1.44
CA HIS A 283 -20.24 15.38 2.61
C HIS A 283 -19.03 16.18 3.09
N ALA A 284 -19.26 17.15 3.97
CA ALA A 284 -18.20 18.01 4.50
C ALA A 284 -18.38 18.27 5.99
N LEU A 285 -17.31 18.04 6.74
CA LEU A 285 -17.19 18.26 8.16
C LEU A 285 -16.23 19.43 8.40
N LEU A 286 -16.66 20.42 9.17
CA LEU A 286 -15.78 21.46 9.72
C LEU A 286 -15.28 20.99 11.08
N LEU A 287 -13.97 21.01 11.27
CA LEU A 287 -13.31 20.85 12.56
C LEU A 287 -12.56 22.13 12.93
N LEU A 288 -12.74 22.54 14.18
CA LEU A 288 -12.17 23.72 14.78
C LEU A 288 -11.35 23.29 15.99
N GLY A 289 -10.25 23.97 16.25
CA GLY A 289 -9.33 23.58 17.31
C GLY A 289 -8.60 24.77 17.91
N ARG A 290 -8.52 24.80 19.24
CA ARG A 290 -7.66 25.69 20.02
C ARG A 290 -7.11 24.97 21.25
N GLY A 291 -5.99 25.45 21.77
CA GLY A 291 -5.27 24.81 22.87
C GLY A 291 -3.84 24.44 22.47
N ASP A 292 -3.13 23.77 23.37
CA ASP A 292 -1.73 23.38 23.15
C ASP A 292 -1.60 22.13 22.28
N TYR A 293 -2.64 21.28 22.24
CA TYR A 293 -2.70 20.10 21.40
C TYR A 293 -3.46 20.37 20.10
N SER A 294 -2.98 19.76 19.01
CA SER A 294 -3.55 19.93 17.66
C SER A 294 -4.17 18.63 17.18
N PHE A 295 -5.36 18.70 16.59
CA PHE A 295 -6.02 17.55 15.98
C PHE A 295 -5.38 17.15 14.64
N LYS A 296 -4.48 17.96 14.07
CA LYS A 296 -3.90 17.70 12.73
C LYS A 296 -2.79 16.68 12.70
N GLY A 297 -2.08 16.51 13.82
CA GLY A 297 -0.99 15.55 13.87
C GLY A 297 0.41 16.09 13.64
N SER A 298 1.39 15.19 13.83
CA SER A 298 2.81 15.49 13.57
C SER A 298 3.25 15.22 12.13
N GLY A 299 2.39 14.60 11.32
CA GLY A 299 2.68 14.15 9.95
C GLY A 299 2.16 15.06 8.83
N TYR A 300 1.69 16.28 9.13
CA TYR A 300 1.12 17.17 8.10
C TYR A 300 2.19 17.64 7.10
N VAL A 301 2.26 16.94 5.97
CA VAL A 301 3.00 17.27 4.74
C VAL A 301 2.06 17.04 3.55
N ARG A 302 2.27 17.74 2.43
CA ARG A 302 1.52 17.47 1.19
C ARG A 302 1.67 16.00 0.80
N GLY A 303 0.55 15.29 0.65
CA GLY A 303 0.41 13.85 0.44
C GLY A 303 0.21 13.01 1.71
N GLY A 304 0.14 13.62 2.90
CA GLY A 304 -0.01 12.94 4.19
C GLY A 304 -1.46 12.72 4.63
N ILE A 305 -1.65 11.84 5.61
CA ILE A 305 -2.94 11.64 6.29
C ILE A 305 -3.00 12.43 7.60
N PHE A 306 -4.21 12.69 8.09
CA PHE A 306 -4.44 13.19 9.43
C PHE A 306 -4.37 12.01 10.41
N ASP A 307 -3.32 11.96 11.24
CA ASP A 307 -2.99 10.79 12.07
C ASP A 307 -3.63 10.84 13.47
N ARG A 308 -4.25 11.95 13.84
CA ARG A 308 -4.89 12.16 15.16
C ARG A 308 -6.41 12.18 15.14
N ILE A 309 -7.04 12.18 13.98
CA ILE A 309 -8.49 12.18 13.85
C ILE A 309 -8.97 11.17 12.82
N HIS A 310 -10.11 10.57 13.12
CA HIS A 310 -10.93 9.90 12.13
C HIS A 310 -12.40 10.05 12.53
N LEU A 311 -13.30 9.88 11.57
CA LEU A 311 -14.74 9.82 11.80
C LEU A 311 -15.16 8.36 11.89
N ILE A 312 -15.97 8.00 12.88
CA ILE A 312 -16.55 6.65 13.07
C ILE A 312 -18.08 6.78 13.03
N GLN A 313 -18.74 5.96 12.22
CA GLN A 313 -20.20 5.86 12.15
C GLN A 313 -20.59 4.39 12.00
N GLY A 314 -21.28 3.82 13.01
CA GLY A 314 -21.53 2.38 13.06
C GLY A 314 -20.23 1.57 12.95
N ASP A 315 -20.17 0.68 11.95
CA ASP A 315 -18.97 -0.09 11.59
C ASP A 315 -18.06 0.63 10.59
N ASP A 316 -18.39 1.85 10.17
CA ASP A 316 -17.62 2.62 9.18
C ASP A 316 -16.67 3.63 9.80
N THR A 317 -15.51 3.81 9.15
CA THR A 317 -14.48 4.74 9.60
C THR A 317 -13.86 5.48 8.43
N VAL A 318 -13.84 6.81 8.52
CA VAL A 318 -13.31 7.71 7.50
C VAL A 318 -12.02 8.36 8.01
N ARG A 319 -10.92 8.06 7.33
CA ARG A 319 -9.61 8.69 7.58
C ARG A 319 -9.36 9.79 6.55
N PHE A 320 -9.04 10.98 7.04
CA PHE A 320 -8.82 12.14 6.19
C PHE A 320 -7.37 12.21 5.68
N ASN A 321 -7.20 12.70 4.47
CA ASN A 321 -5.90 13.05 3.88
C ASN A 321 -5.88 14.47 3.33
N ASP A 322 -4.69 14.94 2.94
CA ASP A 322 -4.48 16.30 2.46
C ASP A 322 -5.33 16.70 1.24
N LYS A 323 -5.73 15.75 0.37
CA LYS A 323 -6.60 16.03 -0.78
C LYS A 323 -8.06 16.24 -0.39
N GLN A 324 -8.46 15.69 0.74
CA GLN A 324 -9.79 15.83 1.33
C GLN A 324 -9.86 17.02 2.29
N HIS A 325 -8.84 17.87 2.32
CA HIS A 325 -8.71 18.93 3.32
C HIS A 325 -8.62 20.31 2.68
N ARG A 326 -9.29 21.29 3.29
CA ARG A 326 -9.13 22.72 3.02
C ARG A 326 -9.06 23.50 4.32
N ARG A 327 -8.25 24.55 4.34
CA ARG A 327 -8.19 25.46 5.49
C ARG A 327 -9.22 26.57 5.32
N LEU A 328 -10.01 26.82 6.37
CA LEU A 328 -10.90 27.96 6.44
C LEU A 328 -10.16 29.16 7.06
N GLY A 329 -10.37 30.36 6.51
CA GLY A 329 -9.72 31.56 7.00
C GLY A 329 -10.36 32.15 8.26
N ALA A 330 -11.68 32.21 8.30
CA ALA A 330 -12.47 32.74 9.41
C ALA A 330 -13.89 32.17 9.38
N LEU A 331 -14.54 32.16 10.54
CA LEU A 331 -15.97 31.84 10.67
C LEU A 331 -16.82 33.07 10.36
N ALA A 332 -17.95 32.86 9.69
CA ALA A 332 -18.92 33.92 9.39
C ALA A 332 -19.96 34.12 10.50
N ALA A 333 -20.15 33.13 11.38
CA ALA A 333 -21.13 33.18 12.46
C ALA A 333 -20.79 34.28 13.48
N GLU A 334 -21.78 35.09 13.83
CA GLU A 334 -21.65 36.19 14.78
C GLU A 334 -21.43 35.64 16.20
N GLY A 335 -20.45 36.19 16.91
CA GLY A 335 -20.11 35.74 18.26
C GLY A 335 -19.29 34.45 18.34
N ALA A 336 -18.82 33.92 17.20
CA ALA A 336 -17.92 32.77 17.19
C ALA A 336 -16.59 33.09 17.89
N PRO A 337 -16.06 32.19 18.74
CA PRO A 337 -14.77 32.36 19.36
C PRO A 337 -13.63 32.24 18.33
N GLY A 338 -12.45 32.72 18.71
CA GLY A 338 -11.25 32.53 17.90
C GLY A 338 -10.67 31.13 18.04
N PHE A 339 -10.41 30.47 16.91
CA PHE A 339 -9.72 29.19 16.84
C PHE A 339 -8.36 29.33 16.14
N THR A 340 -7.40 28.48 16.49
CA THR A 340 -6.08 28.42 15.83
C THR A 340 -6.08 27.48 14.62
N GLU A 341 -6.96 26.49 14.65
CA GLU A 341 -7.15 25.50 13.60
C GLU A 341 -8.60 25.58 13.11
N LEU A 342 -8.77 25.77 11.80
CA LEU A 342 -10.06 25.88 11.14
C LEU A 342 -9.97 25.13 9.82
N ASP A 343 -10.57 23.94 9.76
CA ASP A 343 -10.28 22.98 8.72
C ASP A 343 -11.54 22.25 8.28
N ILE A 344 -11.77 22.22 6.97
CA ILE A 344 -12.88 21.52 6.34
C ILE A 344 -12.35 20.21 5.76
N PHE A 345 -13.02 19.13 6.13
CA PHE A 345 -12.73 17.76 5.73
C PHE A 345 -13.86 17.23 4.85
N LYS A 346 -13.50 16.73 3.69
CA LYS A 346 -14.42 16.06 2.78
C LYS A 346 -14.57 14.61 3.18
N ILE A 347 -15.81 14.15 3.26
CA ILE A 347 -16.21 12.77 3.43
C ILE A 347 -16.69 12.28 2.06
N PRO A 348 -15.93 11.40 1.39
CA PRO A 348 -16.31 10.88 0.07
C PRO A 348 -17.60 10.04 0.09
N ALA A 349 -18.36 10.05 -1.01
CA ALA A 349 -19.58 9.24 -1.16
C ALA A 349 -19.35 7.72 -1.00
N ASP A 350 -18.19 7.21 -1.39
CA ASP A 350 -17.81 5.79 -1.29
C ASP A 350 -17.44 5.36 0.14
N ALA A 351 -17.50 6.28 1.11
CA ALA A 351 -17.20 6.00 2.51
C ALA A 351 -18.36 5.37 3.29
N GLY A 352 -19.57 5.27 2.70
CA GLY A 352 -20.76 4.72 3.37
C GLY A 352 -21.38 5.63 4.44
N PHE A 353 -20.96 6.90 4.49
CA PHE A 353 -21.42 7.85 5.52
C PHE A 353 -22.87 8.29 5.28
N ASP A 354 -23.74 8.11 6.28
CA ASP A 354 -25.09 8.63 6.32
C ASP A 354 -25.16 9.91 7.19
N PRO A 355 -25.40 11.10 6.63
CA PRO A 355 -25.45 12.34 7.39
C PRO A 355 -26.63 12.43 8.37
N ALA A 356 -27.62 11.53 8.30
CA ALA A 356 -28.77 11.50 9.20
C ALA A 356 -28.53 10.65 10.46
N GLU A 357 -27.55 9.76 10.44
CA GLU A 357 -27.23 8.86 11.55
C GLU A 357 -26.17 9.47 12.50
N PRO A 358 -26.13 9.04 13.77
CA PRO A 358 -25.13 9.50 14.72
C PRO A 358 -23.74 9.02 14.31
N PHE A 359 -22.74 9.90 14.45
CA PHE A 359 -21.34 9.57 14.24
C PHE A 359 -20.49 10.19 15.35
N ARG A 360 -19.23 9.78 15.45
CA ARG A 360 -18.26 10.37 16.38
C ARG A 360 -16.95 10.68 15.67
N ILE A 361 -16.33 11.78 16.04
CA ILE A 361 -14.96 12.08 15.68
C ILE A 361 -14.08 11.65 16.84
N GLN A 362 -13.25 10.65 16.61
CA GLN A 362 -12.32 10.18 17.62
C GLN A 362 -10.99 10.93 17.48
N LEU A 363 -10.56 11.53 18.58
CA LEU A 363 -9.29 12.21 18.75
C LEU A 363 -8.28 11.26 19.41
N LEU A 364 -7.17 11.02 18.73
CA LEU A 364 -6.05 10.25 19.25
C LEU A 364 -5.03 11.17 19.94
N VAL A 365 -4.92 11.04 21.25
CA VAL A 365 -3.97 11.77 22.09
C VAL A 365 -2.73 10.91 22.32
N GLN A 366 -1.55 11.47 22.06
CA GLN A 366 -0.27 10.78 22.19
C GLN A 366 0.55 11.33 23.36
N ARG A 367 1.30 10.45 24.03
CA ARG A 367 2.26 10.79 25.08
C ARG A 367 3.64 10.21 24.77
N PRO A 368 4.70 11.03 24.64
CA PRO A 368 6.05 10.54 24.37
C PRO A 368 6.70 9.91 25.61
N VAL A 369 6.89 8.58 25.57
CA VAL A 369 7.48 7.80 26.67
C VAL A 369 8.95 7.40 26.42
N GLY A 370 9.51 7.76 25.27
CA GLY A 370 10.93 7.57 24.95
C GLY A 370 11.39 8.48 23.83
N ALA A 371 12.64 8.29 23.36
CA ALA A 371 13.19 9.07 22.25
C ALA A 371 12.42 8.84 20.93
N ILE A 372 11.84 7.66 20.77
CA ILE A 372 11.09 7.23 19.59
C ILE A 372 9.76 6.52 19.95
N GLU A 373 9.47 6.38 21.24
CA GLU A 373 8.32 5.64 21.76
C GLU A 373 7.22 6.59 22.23
N LYS A 374 5.98 6.24 21.92
CA LYS A 374 4.78 6.99 22.29
C LYS A 374 3.69 6.01 22.72
N VAL A 375 2.91 6.42 23.72
CA VAL A 375 1.68 5.73 24.17
C VAL A 375 0.49 6.60 23.75
N PHE A 376 -0.65 5.99 23.51
CA PHE A 376 -1.83 6.68 22.97
C PHE A 376 -3.06 6.37 23.80
N THR A 377 -4.01 7.30 23.78
CA THR A 377 -5.37 7.17 24.33
C THR A 377 -6.33 7.95 23.44
N THR A 378 -7.61 7.59 23.44
CA THR A 378 -8.62 8.14 22.54
C THR A 378 -9.69 8.90 23.30
N PHE A 379 -10.25 9.93 22.67
CA PHE A 379 -11.41 10.68 23.16
C PHE A 379 -12.41 10.89 22.03
N ASP A 380 -13.69 10.77 22.31
CA ASP A 380 -14.74 10.79 21.27
C ASP A 380 -15.58 12.07 21.35
N LEU A 381 -15.69 12.78 20.22
CA LEU A 381 -16.65 13.87 20.01
C LEU A 381 -17.86 13.32 19.27
N GLY A 382 -18.95 13.07 19.99
CA GLY A 382 -20.21 12.60 19.40
C GLY A 382 -20.95 13.71 18.65
N TYR A 383 -21.49 13.39 17.47
CA TYR A 383 -22.27 14.28 16.63
C TYR A 383 -23.55 13.58 16.13
N GLN A 384 -24.67 14.27 16.22
CA GLN A 384 -25.94 13.87 15.62
C GLN A 384 -26.49 15.08 14.90
N THR A 385 -26.81 14.92 13.61
CA THR A 385 -27.45 15.99 12.85
C THR A 385 -28.79 16.34 13.49
N PRO A 386 -29.02 17.62 13.86
CA PRO A 386 -30.27 18.02 14.49
C PRO A 386 -31.50 17.68 13.62
N GLU A 387 -32.56 17.17 14.26
CA GLU A 387 -33.81 16.77 13.58
C GLU A 387 -34.42 17.90 12.73
N ALA A 388 -34.16 19.16 13.08
CA ALA A 388 -34.60 20.33 12.32
C ALA A 388 -34.08 20.34 10.87
N TYR A 389 -32.96 19.65 10.60
CA TYR A 389 -32.35 19.53 9.28
C TYR A 389 -32.64 18.20 8.58
N LEU A 390 -33.46 17.34 9.18
CA LEU A 390 -33.81 16.03 8.64
C LEU A 390 -35.26 16.01 8.15
N GLU A 391 -35.52 15.30 7.06
CA GLU A 391 -36.86 15.00 6.57
C GLU A 391 -37.12 13.49 6.62
N PRO A 392 -38.26 13.06 7.18
CA PRO A 392 -38.63 11.65 7.18
C PRO A 392 -39.01 11.20 5.77
N VAL A 393 -38.36 10.15 5.30
CA VAL A 393 -38.68 9.41 4.08
C VAL A 393 -39.29 8.07 4.50
N ALA A 394 -40.31 7.63 3.77
CA ALA A 394 -40.87 6.30 3.97
C ALA A 394 -39.78 5.25 3.69
N ALA A 395 -39.39 4.49 4.71
CA ALA A 395 -38.46 3.38 4.55
C ALA A 395 -39.01 2.42 3.48
N PRO A 396 -38.24 2.05 2.44
CA PRO A 396 -38.66 0.98 1.55
C PRO A 396 -38.86 -0.28 2.40
N ALA A 397 -39.99 -0.96 2.22
CA ALA A 397 -40.28 -2.19 2.95
C ALA A 397 -39.13 -3.20 2.74
N PRO A 398 -38.62 -3.85 3.82
CA PRO A 398 -37.52 -4.78 3.68
C PRO A 398 -37.99 -5.93 2.80
N SER A 399 -37.47 -6.00 1.59
CA SER A 399 -37.66 -7.16 0.73
C SER A 399 -36.67 -8.24 1.18
N ALA A 400 -37.10 -9.50 1.14
CA ALA A 400 -36.29 -10.66 1.49
C ALA A 400 -35.00 -10.83 0.63
N ASP A 401 -34.72 -9.89 -0.27
CA ASP A 401 -33.53 -9.80 -1.11
C ASP A 401 -32.39 -8.93 -0.51
N GLU A 402 -32.56 -8.28 0.64
CA GLU A 402 -31.47 -7.47 1.24
C GLU A 402 -30.28 -8.31 1.71
N THR A 403 -30.52 -9.52 2.23
CA THR A 403 -29.45 -10.49 2.51
C THR A 403 -28.73 -10.97 1.24
N ALA A 404 -29.39 -10.88 0.07
CA ALA A 404 -28.78 -11.16 -1.22
C ALA A 404 -28.04 -9.94 -1.80
N LYS A 405 -28.48 -8.72 -1.47
CA LYS A 405 -27.81 -7.46 -1.84
C LYS A 405 -26.55 -7.18 -1.03
N VAL A 406 -26.53 -7.40 0.27
CA VAL A 406 -25.32 -7.28 1.09
C VAL A 406 -24.23 -8.26 0.62
N ASN A 407 -24.63 -9.47 0.22
CA ASN A 407 -23.73 -10.43 -0.41
C ASN A 407 -23.33 -10.03 -1.86
N ALA A 408 -24.14 -9.25 -2.56
CA ALA A 408 -23.85 -8.74 -3.90
C ALA A 408 -23.01 -7.46 -3.89
N GLU A 409 -23.05 -6.67 -2.81
CA GLU A 409 -22.20 -5.49 -2.60
C GLU A 409 -20.79 -5.90 -2.16
N ILE A 410 -20.69 -6.93 -1.32
CA ILE A 410 -19.42 -7.59 -0.97
C ILE A 410 -18.83 -8.34 -2.17
N ALA A 411 -19.67 -8.94 -3.03
CA ALA A 411 -19.24 -9.55 -4.29
C ALA A 411 -19.14 -8.57 -5.48
N GLY A 412 -19.48 -7.30 -5.26
CA GLY A 412 -19.74 -6.30 -6.28
C GLY A 412 -18.85 -5.08 -6.22
N SER A 413 -17.70 -5.15 -5.52
CA SER A 413 -16.59 -4.25 -5.82
C SER A 413 -16.22 -4.45 -7.30
N GLN A 414 -16.80 -3.61 -8.16
CA GLN A 414 -16.67 -3.73 -9.60
C GLN A 414 -15.18 -3.70 -9.98
N PRO A 415 -14.76 -4.48 -10.98
CA PRO A 415 -13.40 -4.41 -11.52
C PRO A 415 -13.01 -3.02 -12.07
N ASP A 416 -13.94 -2.07 -12.14
CA ASP A 416 -13.75 -0.74 -12.72
C ASP A 416 -12.97 0.24 -11.83
N ASP A 417 -12.93 0.05 -10.51
CA ASP A 417 -12.14 0.93 -9.63
C ASP A 417 -10.62 0.67 -9.73
N LEU A 418 -10.24 -0.58 -10.02
CA LEU A 418 -8.88 -0.95 -10.40
C LEU A 418 -8.45 -0.30 -11.73
N THR A 419 -9.41 0.04 -12.59
CA THR A 419 -9.18 0.66 -13.90
C THR A 419 -8.78 2.15 -13.79
N HIS A 420 -9.02 2.79 -12.64
CA HIS A 420 -8.63 4.18 -12.37
C HIS A 420 -7.41 4.33 -11.44
N LEU A 421 -7.06 3.31 -10.66
CA LEU A 421 -5.93 3.38 -9.71
C LEU A 421 -4.58 3.55 -10.42
N TRP A 422 -4.32 2.79 -11.48
CA TRP A 422 -3.06 2.91 -12.22
C TRP A 422 -2.90 4.29 -12.87
N LYS A 423 -3.99 4.90 -13.37
CA LYS A 423 -3.94 6.26 -13.95
C LYS A 423 -3.47 7.28 -12.91
N ARG A 424 -4.04 7.22 -11.69
CA ARG A 424 -3.65 8.09 -10.57
C ARG A 424 -2.18 7.87 -10.16
N ILE A 425 -1.69 6.63 -10.17
CA ILE A 425 -0.26 6.33 -9.89
C ILE A 425 0.64 6.93 -10.96
N TRP A 426 0.29 6.81 -12.24
CA TRP A 426 1.05 7.38 -13.35
C TRP A 426 1.10 8.91 -13.29
N GLU A 427 -0.01 9.57 -12.94
CA GLU A 427 -0.06 11.02 -12.73
C GLU A 427 0.85 11.45 -11.57
N SER A 428 0.79 10.71 -10.44
CA SER A 428 1.61 11.02 -9.26
C SER A 428 3.12 10.86 -9.50
N LYS A 429 3.53 9.92 -10.36
CA LYS A 429 4.94 9.64 -10.71
C LYS A 429 5.38 10.28 -12.03
N SER A 430 4.68 11.33 -12.47
CA SER A 430 4.90 11.96 -13.78
C SER A 430 6.33 12.51 -13.93
N PHE A 431 6.93 13.01 -12.86
CA PHE A 431 8.32 13.48 -12.87
C PHE A 431 9.31 12.34 -13.10
N GLU A 432 9.20 11.25 -12.35
CA GLU A 432 10.07 10.08 -12.48
C GLU A 432 9.90 9.40 -13.83
N VAL A 433 8.65 9.30 -14.32
CA VAL A 433 8.34 8.80 -15.66
C VAL A 433 8.99 9.68 -16.73
N GLY A 434 8.84 11.01 -16.62
CA GLY A 434 9.46 11.95 -17.55
C GLY A 434 10.99 11.84 -17.57
N ALA A 435 11.62 11.75 -16.40
CA ALA A 435 13.06 11.58 -16.27
C ALA A 435 13.54 10.23 -16.85
N LEU A 436 12.81 9.14 -16.61
CA LEU A 436 13.11 7.83 -17.18
C LEU A 436 13.01 7.85 -18.71
N LEU A 437 11.92 8.38 -19.27
CA LEU A 437 11.73 8.50 -20.72
C LEU A 437 12.82 9.36 -21.36
N ALA A 438 13.19 10.48 -20.73
CA ALA A 438 14.30 11.31 -21.17
C ALA A 438 15.63 10.53 -21.17
N SER A 439 15.91 9.77 -20.10
CA SER A 439 17.14 8.96 -20.01
C SER A 439 17.19 7.84 -21.07
N ILE A 440 16.07 7.18 -21.35
CA ILE A 440 15.95 6.18 -22.42
C ILE A 440 16.14 6.83 -23.79
N GLY A 441 15.58 8.02 -24.00
CA GLY A 441 15.75 8.80 -25.23
C GLY A 441 17.22 9.20 -25.46
N VAL A 442 17.89 9.72 -24.42
CA VAL A 442 19.32 10.06 -24.46
C VAL A 442 20.16 8.82 -24.77
N LEU A 443 19.90 7.70 -24.10
CA LEU A 443 20.63 6.45 -24.34
C LEU A 443 20.40 5.91 -25.75
N SER A 444 19.16 5.91 -26.23
CA SER A 444 18.80 5.47 -27.58
C SER A 444 19.48 6.34 -28.64
N GLY A 445 19.49 7.67 -28.44
CA GLY A 445 20.24 8.61 -29.27
C GLY A 445 21.75 8.31 -29.26
N ALA A 446 22.34 8.07 -28.08
CA ALA A 446 23.75 7.73 -27.95
C ALA A 446 24.11 6.44 -28.72
N PHE A 447 23.25 5.43 -28.71
CA PHE A 447 23.43 4.20 -29.49
C PHE A 447 23.26 4.43 -31.00
N PHE A 448 22.31 5.26 -31.43
CA PHE A 448 22.11 5.56 -32.85
C PHE A 448 23.26 6.39 -33.44
N PHE A 449 23.75 7.37 -32.67
CA PHE A 449 24.88 8.24 -33.04
C PHE A 449 26.22 7.74 -32.47
N GLN A 450 26.35 6.43 -32.25
CA GLN A 450 27.55 5.82 -31.64
C GLN A 450 28.85 6.16 -32.40
N MET A 451 28.80 6.29 -33.73
CA MET A 451 29.98 6.58 -34.56
C MET A 451 30.48 8.01 -34.40
N GLN A 452 29.59 8.95 -34.06
CA GLN A 452 29.92 10.34 -33.77
C GLN A 452 30.41 10.46 -32.33
N LEU A 453 29.73 9.79 -31.39
CA LEU A 453 30.06 9.80 -29.97
C LEU A 453 31.45 9.22 -29.70
N THR A 454 31.80 8.10 -30.36
CA THR A 454 33.08 7.41 -30.20
C THR A 454 34.29 8.10 -30.83
N ARG A 455 34.12 9.26 -31.50
CA ARG A 455 35.24 10.06 -32.02
C ARG A 455 36.12 10.67 -30.92
N ASN A 456 35.55 10.94 -29.75
CA ASN A 456 36.26 11.52 -28.63
C ASN A 456 36.16 10.61 -27.39
N GLU A 457 37.26 9.98 -27.04
CA GLU A 457 37.35 9.06 -25.89
C GLU A 457 36.95 9.72 -24.57
N SER A 458 37.37 10.97 -24.34
CA SER A 458 37.07 11.69 -23.10
C SER A 458 35.56 11.97 -22.97
N LEU A 459 34.90 12.29 -24.09
CA LEU A 459 33.45 12.53 -24.10
C LEU A 459 32.71 11.23 -23.76
N VAL A 460 33.06 10.11 -24.39
CA VAL A 460 32.45 8.80 -24.10
C VAL A 460 32.66 8.41 -22.63
N PHE A 461 33.86 8.64 -22.11
CA PHE A 461 34.19 8.35 -20.72
C PHE A 461 33.28 9.12 -19.75
N TRP A 462 33.24 10.44 -19.86
CA TRP A 462 32.43 11.27 -18.95
C TRP A 462 30.93 11.04 -19.12
N PHE A 463 30.47 10.86 -20.36
CA PHE A 463 29.07 10.51 -20.63
C PHE A 463 28.69 9.21 -19.93
N ARG A 464 29.52 8.17 -20.04
CA ARG A 464 29.27 6.88 -19.40
C ARG A 464 29.23 7.00 -17.88
N ILE A 465 30.19 7.70 -17.28
CA ILE A 465 30.22 7.91 -15.82
C ILE A 465 28.99 8.70 -15.35
N GLY A 466 28.64 9.78 -16.05
CA GLY A 466 27.47 10.57 -15.73
C GLY A 466 26.18 9.75 -15.83
N PHE A 467 26.01 8.98 -16.91
CA PHE A 467 24.84 8.13 -17.10
C PHE A 467 24.73 7.04 -16.03
N LEU A 468 25.82 6.31 -15.74
CA LEU A 468 25.81 5.27 -14.71
C LEU A 468 25.55 5.84 -13.31
N THR A 469 26.06 7.04 -13.03
CA THR A 469 25.78 7.75 -11.77
C THR A 469 24.30 8.11 -11.69
N PHE A 470 23.71 8.66 -12.75
CA PHE A 470 22.27 8.89 -12.83
C PHE A 470 21.48 7.60 -12.62
N THR A 471 21.82 6.51 -13.30
CA THR A 471 21.14 5.22 -13.14
C THR A 471 21.23 4.69 -11.71
N LEU A 472 22.38 4.78 -11.06
CA LEU A 472 22.54 4.30 -9.69
C LEU A 472 21.74 5.14 -8.68
N PHE A 473 21.95 6.47 -8.70
CA PHE A 473 21.38 7.35 -7.69
C PHE A 473 19.91 7.68 -7.94
N PHE A 474 19.55 8.00 -9.19
CA PHE A 474 18.18 8.36 -9.55
C PHE A 474 17.31 7.13 -9.77
N LEU A 475 17.64 6.27 -10.75
CA LEU A 475 16.80 5.10 -11.03
C LEU A 475 16.88 4.06 -9.90
N GLY A 476 18.06 3.83 -9.34
CA GLY A 476 18.27 2.87 -8.25
C GLY A 476 17.77 3.38 -6.90
N TRP A 477 18.48 4.31 -6.28
CA TRP A 477 18.24 4.69 -4.87
C TRP A 477 17.08 5.67 -4.65
N TYR A 478 16.77 6.53 -5.63
CA TYR A 478 15.65 7.47 -5.51
C TYR A 478 14.34 6.83 -5.96
N ALA A 479 14.30 6.31 -7.19
CA ALA A 479 13.07 5.81 -7.82
C ALA A 479 12.81 4.31 -7.59
N ASN A 480 13.78 3.56 -7.03
CA ASN A 480 13.70 2.11 -6.79
C ASN A 480 13.35 1.27 -8.03
N ALA A 481 13.69 1.78 -9.22
CA ALA A 481 13.40 1.20 -10.52
C ALA A 481 14.50 0.19 -10.91
N GLN A 482 14.44 -1.00 -10.34
CA GLN A 482 15.37 -2.10 -10.62
C GLN A 482 14.60 -3.31 -11.15
N LEU A 483 14.86 -3.71 -12.40
CA LEU A 483 14.36 -4.98 -12.90
C LEU A 483 15.03 -6.14 -12.16
N SER A 484 14.24 -7.18 -11.88
CA SER A 484 14.64 -8.43 -11.21
C SER A 484 14.19 -9.64 -12.01
N VAL A 485 14.78 -10.80 -11.76
CA VAL A 485 14.29 -12.09 -12.28
C VAL A 485 12.82 -12.32 -11.93
N VAL A 486 12.36 -11.85 -10.77
CA VAL A 486 10.96 -11.97 -10.33
C VAL A 486 10.00 -11.35 -11.35
N ASN A 487 10.34 -10.21 -11.96
CA ASN A 487 9.50 -9.58 -12.97
C ASN A 487 9.36 -10.45 -14.24
N VAL A 488 10.40 -11.21 -14.57
CA VAL A 488 10.36 -12.16 -15.69
C VAL A 488 9.50 -13.37 -15.31
N LEU A 489 9.71 -13.94 -14.13
CA LEU A 489 8.94 -15.10 -13.65
C LEU A 489 7.46 -14.76 -13.49
N ALA A 490 7.14 -13.61 -12.92
CA ALA A 490 5.79 -13.09 -12.78
C ALA A 490 5.11 -12.88 -14.14
N PHE A 491 5.83 -12.38 -15.15
CA PHE A 491 5.29 -12.28 -16.51
C PHE A 491 4.97 -13.66 -17.11
N PHE A 492 5.90 -14.62 -17.01
CA PHE A 492 5.65 -15.98 -17.52
C PHE A 492 4.50 -16.67 -16.78
N SER A 493 4.43 -16.51 -15.46
CA SER A 493 3.34 -17.01 -14.63
C SER A 493 2.01 -16.37 -15.05
N ALA A 494 1.97 -15.04 -15.20
CA ALA A 494 0.77 -14.30 -15.59
C ALA A 494 0.27 -14.69 -16.99
N VAL A 495 1.16 -15.04 -17.92
CA VAL A 495 0.80 -15.55 -19.25
C VAL A 495 0.26 -16.98 -19.18
N SER A 496 0.69 -17.78 -18.20
CA SER A 496 0.18 -19.14 -17.99
C SER A 496 -1.13 -19.22 -17.19
N THR A 497 -1.51 -18.13 -16.51
CA THR A 497 -2.74 -17.98 -15.72
C THR A 497 -3.68 -16.92 -16.35
N ASP A 498 -4.72 -16.47 -15.64
CA ASP A 498 -5.56 -15.35 -16.06
C ASP A 498 -4.74 -14.04 -16.16
N PHE A 499 -4.39 -13.68 -17.39
CA PHE A 499 -3.52 -12.55 -17.69
C PHE A 499 -4.25 -11.21 -17.52
N SER A 500 -3.76 -10.35 -16.61
CA SER A 500 -4.26 -8.98 -16.43
C SER A 500 -3.13 -7.96 -16.56
N TRP A 501 -3.35 -6.93 -17.38
CA TRP A 501 -2.41 -5.82 -17.53
C TRP A 501 -2.37 -4.91 -16.30
N SER A 502 -3.46 -4.85 -15.53
CA SER A 502 -3.61 -3.97 -14.37
C SER A 502 -2.46 -4.11 -13.37
N ALA A 503 -2.01 -5.34 -13.07
CA ALA A 503 -0.89 -5.59 -12.17
C ALA A 503 0.44 -4.98 -12.66
N PHE A 504 0.70 -5.01 -13.97
CA PHE A 504 1.91 -4.45 -14.56
C PHE A 504 1.88 -2.93 -14.65
N LEU A 505 0.70 -2.32 -14.81
CA LEU A 505 0.56 -0.85 -14.88
C LEU A 505 0.69 -0.15 -13.52
N MET A 506 0.65 -0.90 -12.40
CA MET A 506 0.78 -0.33 -11.05
C MET A 506 2.19 0.21 -10.74
N ASP A 507 3.22 -0.25 -11.45
CA ASP A 507 4.56 0.33 -11.36
C ASP A 507 4.97 0.92 -12.73
N PRO A 508 4.75 2.23 -12.94
CA PRO A 508 4.99 2.87 -14.23
C PRO A 508 6.46 2.78 -14.68
N LEU A 509 7.41 2.82 -13.73
CA LEU A 509 8.84 2.82 -14.04
C LEU A 509 9.30 1.44 -14.46
N ILE A 510 8.91 0.40 -13.71
CA ILE A 510 9.20 -0.98 -14.06
C ILE A 510 8.52 -1.36 -15.38
N PHE A 511 7.28 -0.93 -15.60
CA PHE A 511 6.57 -1.12 -16.86
C PHE A 511 7.35 -0.54 -18.04
N ILE A 512 7.73 0.75 -17.98
CA ILE A 512 8.52 1.40 -19.04
C ILE A 512 9.88 0.72 -19.23
N LEU A 513 10.57 0.36 -18.14
CA LEU A 513 11.85 -0.35 -18.20
C LEU A 513 11.70 -1.72 -18.85
N TRP A 514 10.59 -2.42 -18.64
CA TRP A 514 10.34 -3.73 -19.22
C TRP A 514 10.18 -3.65 -20.75
N PHE A 515 9.32 -2.75 -21.24
CA PHE A 515 9.13 -2.53 -22.67
C PHE A 515 10.39 -1.97 -23.35
N SER A 516 11.07 -1.02 -22.71
CA SER A 516 12.34 -0.49 -23.25
C SER A 516 13.44 -1.56 -23.25
N THR A 517 13.48 -2.47 -22.28
CA THR A 517 14.41 -3.60 -22.28
C THR A 517 14.09 -4.59 -23.39
N ALA A 518 12.81 -4.91 -23.60
CA ALA A 518 12.38 -5.77 -24.71
C ALA A 518 12.78 -5.17 -26.07
N ALA A 519 12.52 -3.87 -26.27
CA ALA A 519 12.96 -3.15 -27.46
C ALA A 519 14.50 -3.16 -27.59
N ALA A 520 15.21 -2.86 -26.51
CA ALA A 520 16.66 -2.83 -26.50
C ALA A 520 17.29 -4.19 -26.83
N ILE A 521 16.69 -5.30 -26.37
CA ILE A 521 17.10 -6.67 -26.72
C ILE A 521 16.99 -6.92 -28.22
N LEU A 522 15.92 -6.45 -28.87
CA LEU A 522 15.69 -6.63 -30.29
C LEU A 522 16.72 -5.86 -31.15
N PHE A 523 17.02 -4.61 -30.77
CA PHE A 523 17.87 -3.72 -31.57
C PHE A 523 19.37 -3.78 -31.24
N TRP A 524 19.74 -3.86 -29.95
CA TRP A 524 21.13 -3.78 -29.45
C TRP A 524 21.54 -4.98 -28.56
N GLY A 525 20.60 -5.88 -28.25
CA GLY A 525 20.79 -6.98 -27.32
C GLY A 525 20.76 -6.55 -25.85
N ARG A 526 20.99 -7.51 -24.95
CA ARG A 526 20.91 -7.29 -23.48
C ARG A 526 21.89 -6.25 -22.92
N GLY A 527 22.91 -5.87 -23.69
CA GLY A 527 23.99 -4.99 -23.25
C GLY A 527 23.53 -3.55 -23.00
N ALA A 528 22.47 -3.10 -23.67
CA ALA A 528 21.86 -1.80 -23.45
C ALA A 528 21.26 -1.69 -22.03
N PHE A 529 20.47 -2.68 -21.60
CA PHE A 529 19.92 -2.69 -20.24
C PHE A 529 20.98 -2.98 -19.18
N CYS A 530 21.63 -4.16 -19.24
CA CYS A 530 22.57 -4.61 -18.20
C CYS A 530 23.81 -3.70 -18.08
N GLY A 531 24.17 -3.02 -19.18
CA GLY A 531 25.31 -2.12 -19.26
C GLY A 531 25.00 -0.73 -18.73
N TRP A 532 23.82 -0.17 -19.03
CA TRP A 532 23.51 1.24 -18.83
C TRP A 532 22.33 1.48 -17.89
N LEU A 533 21.20 0.79 -18.10
CA LEU A 533 19.94 1.06 -17.37
C LEU A 533 19.80 0.29 -16.06
N CYS A 534 20.61 -0.74 -15.81
CA CYS A 534 20.55 -1.53 -14.57
C CYS A 534 21.31 -0.84 -13.42
N PRO A 535 20.62 -0.39 -12.34
CA PRO A 535 21.28 0.26 -11.20
C PRO A 535 22.34 -0.62 -10.52
N PHE A 536 22.07 -1.91 -10.32
CA PHE A 536 23.07 -2.81 -9.76
C PHE A 536 24.30 -2.99 -10.67
N GLY A 537 24.10 -3.04 -11.99
CA GLY A 537 25.20 -3.05 -12.95
C GLY A 537 26.05 -1.79 -12.89
N ALA A 538 25.40 -0.63 -12.73
CA ALA A 538 26.06 0.66 -12.53
C ALA A 538 26.85 0.69 -11.22
N LEU A 539 26.28 0.19 -10.11
CA LEU A 539 26.99 0.05 -8.83
C LEU A 539 28.28 -0.77 -8.97
N GLN A 540 28.22 -1.91 -9.66
CA GLN A 540 29.41 -2.76 -9.86
C GLN A 540 30.48 -2.08 -10.71
N GLU A 541 30.10 -1.37 -11.78
CA GLU A 541 31.07 -0.68 -12.62
C GLU A 541 31.69 0.53 -11.90
N LEU A 542 30.87 1.35 -11.24
CA LEU A 542 31.36 2.52 -10.50
C LEU A 542 32.26 2.11 -9.32
N SER A 543 31.88 1.08 -8.56
CA SER A 543 32.72 0.56 -7.46
C SER A 543 34.04 -0.03 -7.96
N ASN A 544 34.05 -0.78 -9.06
CA ASN A 544 35.29 -1.28 -9.67
C ASN A 544 36.19 -0.14 -10.16
N ARG A 545 35.62 0.92 -10.73
CA ARG A 545 36.39 2.10 -11.13
C ARG A 545 37.00 2.83 -9.95
N LEU A 546 36.25 2.98 -8.84
CA LEU A 546 36.78 3.49 -7.58
C LEU A 546 37.90 2.59 -7.04
N ALA A 547 37.77 1.27 -7.16
CA ALA A 547 38.82 0.33 -6.78
C ALA A 547 40.09 0.49 -7.63
N LYS A 548 39.97 0.67 -8.96
CA LYS A 548 41.09 0.98 -9.85
C LYS A 548 41.76 2.31 -9.49
N LEU A 549 40.97 3.34 -9.15
CA LEU A 549 41.48 4.63 -8.67
C LEU A 549 42.25 4.47 -7.34
N ALA A 550 41.75 3.62 -6.45
CA ALA A 550 42.41 3.22 -5.20
C ALA A 550 43.56 2.20 -5.39
N ARG A 551 43.94 1.88 -6.64
CA ARG A 551 45.01 0.95 -7.01
C ARG A 551 44.82 -0.49 -6.51
N VAL A 552 43.57 -0.94 -6.35
CA VAL A 552 43.25 -2.34 -6.06
C VAL A 552 43.64 -3.23 -7.25
N PRO A 553 44.32 -4.37 -7.03
CA PRO A 553 44.77 -5.25 -8.11
C PRO A 553 43.58 -5.80 -8.93
N GLN A 554 43.70 -5.76 -10.25
CA GLN A 554 42.67 -6.27 -11.18
C GLN A 554 43.07 -7.64 -11.72
N TYR A 555 42.16 -8.61 -11.66
CA TYR A 555 42.43 -9.99 -12.05
C TYR A 555 41.75 -10.35 -13.37
N TRP A 556 42.54 -10.85 -14.33
CA TRP A 556 42.06 -11.40 -15.59
C TRP A 556 41.78 -12.89 -15.42
N VAL A 557 40.51 -13.30 -15.49
CA VAL A 557 40.13 -14.69 -15.27
C VAL A 557 40.60 -15.56 -16.45
N PRO A 558 41.35 -16.65 -16.22
CA PRO A 558 41.74 -17.58 -17.28
C PRO A 558 40.52 -18.20 -17.97
N TRP A 559 40.61 -18.43 -19.28
CA TRP A 559 39.48 -18.92 -20.09
C TRP A 559 38.84 -20.20 -19.52
N GLY A 560 39.64 -21.20 -19.12
CA GLY A 560 39.10 -22.45 -18.57
C GLY A 560 38.34 -22.32 -17.24
N VAL A 561 38.56 -21.24 -16.47
CA VAL A 561 37.75 -20.92 -15.29
C VAL A 561 36.50 -20.16 -15.71
N HIS A 562 36.65 -19.20 -16.62
CA HIS A 562 35.54 -18.41 -17.14
C HIS A 562 34.46 -19.31 -17.77
N GLU A 563 34.87 -20.26 -18.62
CA GLU A 563 33.99 -21.21 -19.31
C GLU A 563 33.16 -22.06 -18.34
N ARG A 564 33.73 -22.44 -17.18
CA ARG A 564 33.04 -23.23 -16.15
C ARG A 564 32.11 -22.40 -15.25
N LEU A 565 32.47 -21.15 -14.97
CA LEU A 565 31.67 -20.28 -14.11
C LEU A 565 30.51 -19.62 -14.88
N TRP A 566 30.65 -19.42 -16.18
CA TRP A 566 29.65 -18.72 -17.00
C TRP A 566 28.26 -19.40 -17.04
N PRO A 567 28.14 -20.76 -17.06
CA PRO A 567 26.87 -21.46 -16.97
C PRO A 567 26.11 -21.29 -15.65
N ILE A 568 26.79 -20.92 -14.54
CA ILE A 568 26.19 -20.90 -13.19
C ILE A 568 24.94 -20.03 -13.15
N LYS A 569 24.98 -18.80 -13.68
CA LYS A 569 23.79 -17.93 -13.76
C LYS A 569 22.61 -18.55 -14.52
N TYR A 570 22.87 -19.39 -15.52
CA TYR A 570 21.82 -20.08 -16.28
C TYR A 570 21.24 -21.22 -15.46
N ILE A 571 22.06 -21.94 -14.69
CA ILE A 571 21.60 -22.96 -13.75
C ILE A 571 20.73 -22.32 -12.66
N ILE A 572 21.17 -21.20 -12.07
CA ILE A 572 20.39 -20.45 -11.08
C ILE A 572 19.05 -20.00 -11.70
N PHE A 573 19.07 -19.41 -12.90
CA PHE A 573 17.85 -18.99 -13.58
C PHE A 573 16.90 -20.16 -13.87
N LEU A 574 17.40 -21.28 -14.43
CA LEU A 574 16.58 -22.46 -14.71
C LEU A 574 16.03 -23.10 -13.42
N GLY A 575 16.81 -23.08 -12.34
CA GLY A 575 16.34 -23.52 -11.02
C GLY A 575 15.21 -22.64 -10.50
N LEU A 576 15.37 -21.31 -10.52
CA LEU A 576 14.33 -20.36 -10.12
C LEU A 576 13.09 -20.46 -11.01
N PHE A 577 13.28 -20.64 -12.32
CA PHE A 577 12.17 -20.87 -13.26
C PHE A 577 11.45 -22.17 -12.93
N GLY A 578 12.17 -23.27 -12.71
CA GLY A 578 11.57 -24.54 -12.27
C GLY A 578 10.80 -24.42 -10.96
N LEU A 579 11.33 -23.68 -9.97
CA LEU A 579 10.63 -23.37 -8.73
C LEU A 579 9.37 -22.53 -8.98
N SER A 580 9.41 -21.57 -9.90
CA SER A 580 8.25 -20.71 -10.21
C SER A 580 7.09 -21.47 -10.85
N LEU A 581 7.38 -22.56 -11.56
CA LEU A 581 6.35 -23.46 -12.10
C LEU A 581 5.68 -24.30 -11.00
N TYR A 582 6.33 -24.47 -9.85
CA TYR A 582 5.78 -25.15 -8.69
C TYR A 582 5.08 -24.20 -7.72
N SER A 583 5.76 -23.10 -7.34
CA SER A 583 5.23 -22.03 -6.49
C SER A 583 5.96 -20.73 -6.77
N LEU A 584 5.20 -19.68 -7.12
CA LEU A 584 5.74 -18.35 -7.33
C LEU A 584 6.37 -17.77 -6.05
N GLU A 585 5.74 -17.99 -4.90
CA GLU A 585 6.24 -17.55 -3.60
C GLU A 585 7.60 -18.18 -3.27
N LEU A 586 7.75 -19.49 -3.54
CA LEU A 586 9.01 -20.18 -3.36
C LEU A 586 10.09 -19.58 -4.27
N ALA A 587 9.76 -19.33 -5.53
CA ALA A 587 10.69 -18.69 -6.47
C ALA A 587 11.09 -17.28 -6.03
N GLU A 588 10.18 -16.49 -5.46
CA GLU A 588 10.47 -15.16 -4.91
C GLU A 588 11.40 -15.24 -3.69
N ARG A 589 11.17 -16.18 -2.79
CA ARG A 589 12.04 -16.40 -1.62
C ARG A 589 13.45 -16.81 -2.04
N PHE A 590 13.59 -17.68 -3.04
CA PHE A 590 14.90 -18.07 -3.57
C PHE A 590 15.52 -17.01 -4.51
N ALA A 591 14.72 -16.08 -5.04
CA ALA A 591 15.21 -14.96 -5.84
C ALA A 591 16.04 -13.95 -5.04
N GLU A 592 16.14 -14.10 -3.71
CA GLU A 592 17.08 -13.36 -2.86
C GLU A 592 18.56 -13.57 -3.21
N VAL A 593 18.86 -14.58 -4.03
CA VAL A 593 20.15 -14.68 -4.73
C VAL A 593 20.49 -13.39 -5.51
N GLU A 594 19.49 -12.62 -5.90
CA GLU A 594 19.65 -11.24 -6.38
C GLU A 594 19.81 -10.26 -5.22
N PRO A 595 21.01 -9.69 -5.01
CA PRO A 595 21.23 -8.71 -3.96
C PRO A 595 20.59 -7.34 -4.29
N PHE A 596 19.69 -7.28 -5.27
CA PHE A 596 19.02 -6.08 -5.76
C PHE A 596 18.15 -5.44 -4.68
N LYS A 597 17.36 -6.25 -3.96
CA LYS A 597 16.56 -5.78 -2.83
C LYS A 597 17.44 -5.16 -1.76
N THR A 598 18.53 -5.84 -1.38
CA THR A 598 19.44 -5.37 -0.32
C THR A 598 20.27 -4.15 -0.75
N ALA A 599 20.90 -4.18 -1.92
CA ALA A 599 21.90 -3.16 -2.32
C ALA A 599 21.29 -1.93 -3.00
N ILE A 600 20.17 -2.08 -3.72
CA ILE A 600 19.51 -0.99 -4.44
C ILE A 600 18.28 -0.52 -3.68
N ILE A 601 17.27 -1.38 -3.52
CA ILE A 601 15.97 -0.95 -2.95
C ILE A 601 16.11 -0.52 -1.49
N LEU A 602 16.80 -1.34 -0.67
CA LEU A 602 16.95 -1.14 0.78
C LEU A 602 18.23 -0.42 1.18
N LYS A 603 19.12 -0.09 0.24
CA LYS A 603 20.34 0.70 0.51
C LYS A 603 21.17 0.15 1.68
N PHE A 604 21.27 -1.18 1.77
CA PHE A 604 21.92 -1.93 2.86
C PHE A 604 21.26 -1.85 4.24
N GLN A 605 20.06 -1.29 4.35
CA GLN A 605 19.24 -1.29 5.58
C GLN A 605 18.41 -2.57 5.65
N ARG A 606 19.07 -3.72 5.85
CA ARG A 606 18.42 -5.03 6.00
C ARG A 606 19.11 -5.86 7.09
N GLY A 607 18.46 -6.94 7.53
CA GLY A 607 19.06 -7.91 8.45
C GLY A 607 20.46 -8.35 8.00
N TRP A 608 21.37 -8.49 8.98
CA TRP A 608 22.79 -8.73 8.76
C TRP A 608 23.14 -9.88 7.78
N PRO A 609 22.45 -11.04 7.76
CA PRO A 609 22.75 -12.10 6.81
C PRO A 609 22.63 -11.65 5.34
N TYR A 610 21.62 -10.83 5.02
CA TYR A 610 21.39 -10.35 3.67
C TYR A 610 22.40 -9.29 3.25
N VAL A 611 22.79 -8.41 4.18
CA VAL A 611 23.83 -7.40 3.96
C VAL A 611 25.17 -8.10 3.73
N LEU A 612 25.51 -9.09 4.56
CA LEU A 612 26.72 -9.89 4.41
C LEU A 612 26.77 -10.57 3.05
N PHE A 613 25.68 -11.20 2.61
CA PHE A 613 25.59 -11.80 1.28
C PHE A 613 25.79 -10.78 0.16
N ALA A 614 25.10 -9.63 0.21
CA ALA A 614 25.24 -8.58 -0.80
C ALA A 614 26.67 -8.05 -0.89
N VAL A 615 27.33 -7.83 0.26
CA VAL A 615 28.74 -7.40 0.33
C VAL A 615 29.66 -8.51 -0.19
N ALA A 616 29.45 -9.76 0.20
CA ALA A 616 30.25 -10.91 -0.25
C ALA A 616 30.20 -11.09 -1.78
N VAL A 617 29.10 -10.69 -2.42
CA VAL A 617 28.93 -10.71 -3.88
C VAL A 617 29.51 -9.47 -4.56
N LEU A 618 29.51 -8.31 -3.89
CA LEU A 618 30.06 -7.06 -4.42
C LEU A 618 31.59 -6.96 -4.31
N VAL A 619 32.18 -7.48 -3.23
CA VAL A 619 33.63 -7.43 -2.97
C VAL A 619 34.46 -8.06 -4.10
N PRO A 620 34.13 -9.26 -4.63
CA PRO A 620 34.80 -9.80 -5.81
C PRO A 620 34.71 -8.89 -7.04
N GLY A 621 33.66 -8.07 -7.12
CA GLY A 621 33.47 -7.05 -8.16
C GLY A 621 34.55 -5.95 -8.16
N LEU A 622 35.21 -5.72 -7.03
CA LEU A 622 36.31 -4.75 -6.92
C LEU A 622 37.59 -5.25 -7.63
N PHE A 623 37.75 -6.57 -7.72
CA PHE A 623 38.91 -7.26 -8.30
C PHE A 623 38.65 -7.73 -9.74
N ILE A 624 37.41 -8.18 -10.00
CA ILE A 624 36.95 -8.72 -11.28
C ILE A 624 35.76 -7.87 -11.73
N GLU A 625 35.91 -7.18 -12.85
CA GLU A 625 34.89 -6.27 -13.33
C GLU A 625 33.54 -6.97 -13.57
N ARG A 626 32.48 -6.43 -12.96
CA ARG A 626 31.09 -6.93 -13.07
C ARG A 626 30.93 -8.43 -12.72
N PHE A 627 31.65 -8.90 -11.70
CA PHE A 627 31.67 -10.31 -11.24
C PHE A 627 30.26 -10.94 -11.14
N TYR A 628 29.37 -10.37 -10.34
CA TYR A 628 28.00 -10.88 -10.16
C TYR A 628 27.22 -10.96 -11.49
N CYS A 629 27.19 -9.85 -12.26
CA CYS A 629 26.54 -9.80 -13.56
C CYS A 629 27.08 -10.84 -14.56
N ARG A 630 28.35 -11.25 -14.42
CA ARG A 630 29.00 -12.23 -15.31
C ARG A 630 28.63 -13.66 -14.96
N TYR A 631 28.58 -14.00 -13.67
CA TYR A 631 28.56 -15.40 -13.19
C TYR A 631 27.31 -15.82 -12.40
N LEU A 632 26.64 -14.91 -11.68
CA LEU A 632 25.56 -15.27 -10.77
C LEU A 632 24.19 -14.68 -11.14
N CYS A 633 24.15 -13.56 -11.85
CA CYS A 633 22.92 -12.80 -12.10
C CYS A 633 21.88 -13.56 -12.95
N PRO A 634 20.76 -14.02 -12.38
CA PRO A 634 19.75 -14.80 -13.09
C PRO A 634 18.92 -13.94 -14.05
N LEU A 635 18.61 -12.68 -13.71
CA LEU A 635 18.04 -11.72 -14.68
C LEU A 635 18.94 -11.58 -15.92
N GLY A 636 20.26 -11.47 -15.73
CA GLY A 636 21.21 -11.37 -16.82
C GLY A 636 21.22 -12.62 -17.71
N ALA A 637 20.94 -13.80 -17.16
CA ALA A 637 20.77 -15.04 -17.90
C ALA A 637 19.45 -15.05 -18.69
N ALA A 638 18.34 -14.65 -18.06
CA ALA A 638 17.03 -14.54 -18.68
C ALA A 638 17.04 -13.64 -19.92
N LEU A 639 17.65 -12.45 -19.81
CA LEU A 639 17.76 -11.49 -20.93
C LEU A 639 18.75 -11.93 -22.01
N ALA A 640 19.66 -12.88 -21.72
CA ALA A 640 20.65 -13.36 -22.68
C ALA A 640 20.10 -14.38 -23.68
N ILE A 641 19.05 -15.11 -23.32
CA ILE A 641 18.41 -16.11 -24.20
C ILE A 641 17.82 -15.43 -25.45
N PRO A 642 16.92 -14.44 -25.33
CA PRO A 642 16.36 -13.74 -26.50
C PRO A 642 17.37 -12.80 -27.16
N GLY A 643 18.37 -12.30 -26.42
CA GLY A 643 19.40 -11.40 -26.95
C GLY A 643 20.30 -11.99 -28.06
N ARG A 644 20.23 -13.31 -28.32
CA ARG A 644 20.87 -13.93 -29.49
C ARG A 644 20.12 -13.65 -30.81
N MET A 645 18.85 -13.25 -30.74
CA MET A 645 18.00 -12.92 -31.90
C MET A 645 18.10 -11.45 -32.32
N ARG A 646 19.18 -10.75 -31.97
CA ARG A 646 19.34 -9.33 -32.30
C ARG A 646 19.26 -9.13 -33.82
N MET A 647 18.51 -8.11 -34.24
CA MET A 647 18.23 -7.87 -35.66
C MET A 647 19.38 -7.12 -36.36
N PHE A 648 20.22 -6.40 -35.61
CA PHE A 648 21.27 -5.55 -36.16
C PHE A 648 22.63 -5.77 -35.50
N ASP A 649 23.64 -6.01 -36.33
CA ASP A 649 25.05 -6.05 -35.93
C ASP A 649 25.70 -4.68 -36.11
N TRP A 650 25.55 -3.83 -35.09
CA TRP A 650 26.02 -2.44 -35.10
C TRP A 650 27.55 -2.28 -35.03
N LEU A 651 28.29 -3.35 -34.77
CA LEU A 651 29.74 -3.32 -34.68
C LEU A 651 30.35 -3.62 -36.06
N LYS A 652 30.93 -2.59 -36.70
CA LYS A 652 31.66 -2.78 -37.97
C LYS A 652 32.92 -3.59 -37.72
N ARG A 653 33.01 -4.75 -38.34
CA ARG A 653 34.17 -5.63 -38.26
C ARG A 653 34.98 -5.51 -39.56
N TYR A 654 36.26 -5.19 -39.44
CA TYR A 654 37.21 -5.20 -40.56
C TYR A 654 37.76 -6.62 -40.76
N ASN A 655 38.32 -6.91 -41.93
CA ASN A 655 38.84 -8.24 -42.26
C ASN A 655 39.96 -8.69 -41.32
N GLU A 656 40.73 -7.75 -40.79
CA GLU A 656 41.85 -7.96 -39.88
C GLU A 656 41.41 -8.21 -38.42
N CYS A 657 40.13 -7.99 -38.10
CA CYS A 657 39.60 -8.15 -36.74
C CYS A 657 39.55 -9.63 -36.33
N GLY A 658 40.35 -9.99 -35.32
CA GLY A 658 40.52 -11.36 -34.82
C GLY A 658 41.75 -12.07 -35.38
N SER A 659 42.29 -11.61 -36.51
CA SER A 659 43.61 -12.02 -37.01
C SER A 659 44.08 -11.04 -38.11
N PRO A 660 45.19 -10.29 -37.95
CA PRO A 660 46.10 -10.25 -36.80
C PRO A 660 45.66 -9.29 -35.67
N CYS A 661 44.61 -8.48 -35.85
CA CYS A 661 44.22 -7.46 -34.88
C CYS A 661 43.49 -8.06 -33.67
N GLN A 662 44.12 -7.97 -32.50
CA GLN A 662 43.63 -8.50 -31.20
C GLN A 662 43.25 -7.40 -30.20
N ARG A 663 43.01 -6.18 -30.70
CA ARG A 663 42.79 -5.00 -29.84
C ARG A 663 41.55 -5.15 -28.95
N CYS A 664 40.43 -5.58 -29.53
CA CYS A 664 39.19 -5.78 -28.79
C CYS A 664 39.32 -6.86 -27.70
N ALA A 665 40.08 -7.93 -27.93
CA ALA A 665 40.30 -8.97 -26.92
C ALA A 665 41.12 -8.46 -25.72
N LYS A 666 42.11 -7.58 -25.98
CA LYS A 666 42.96 -6.98 -24.94
C LYS A 666 42.28 -5.85 -24.16
N GLU A 667 41.49 -5.02 -24.84
CA GLU A 667 40.86 -3.84 -24.23
C GLU A 667 39.46 -4.12 -23.64
N CYS A 668 38.86 -5.28 -23.94
CA CYS A 668 37.52 -5.60 -23.43
C CYS A 668 37.55 -5.79 -21.91
N MET A 669 37.07 -4.77 -21.20
CA MET A 669 36.97 -4.73 -19.74
C MET A 669 36.18 -5.90 -19.12
N VAL A 670 35.24 -6.47 -19.87
CA VAL A 670 34.41 -7.62 -19.44
C VAL A 670 34.88 -8.95 -20.04
N GLN A 671 35.97 -8.96 -20.81
CA GLN A 671 36.51 -10.14 -21.50
C GLN A 671 35.42 -10.90 -22.27
N ALA A 672 34.68 -10.20 -23.14
CA ALA A 672 33.63 -10.81 -23.95
C ALA A 672 34.15 -11.38 -25.29
N ILE A 673 35.41 -11.10 -25.63
CA ILE A 673 36.06 -11.45 -26.90
C ILE A 673 37.36 -12.17 -26.55
N HIS A 674 37.55 -13.37 -27.10
CA HIS A 674 38.66 -14.27 -26.82
C HIS A 674 39.37 -14.71 -28.09
#